data_AF-A0A4R5M035-F1
#
_entry.id   AF-A0A4R5M035-F1
#
_cell.length_a   1.000
_cell.length_b   1.000
_cell.length_c   1.000
_cell.angle_alpha   90.00
_cell.angle_beta   90.00
_cell.angle_gamma   90.00
#
_symmetry.space_group_name_H-M   'P 1'
#
loop_
_entity.id
_entity.type
_entity.pdbx_description
1 polymer ?
#
loop_
_entity_poly.entity_id
_entity_poly.type
_entity_poly.pdbx_seq_one_letter_code
_entity_poly.pdbx_strand_id
1 'polypeptide(L)'
;MAEPLAERGASERAVSPLDAAKRAIRAEAWETGLALLEEIERSGGELDANAGVLKAIALIRSRGFMAAIDSLDPQRIREAQGRADLRRLVVAPLVKAGALIDAARVLDLLVRAYPESSDDRRSYASVLARLKRWSEAIAHVDEAARAAPGDGSLLATRIQLRTLAGETAAAAQLARESIGAATQAPGDAHVWMTALLRGGDLAGAANIAAKIEAPNHRVASVAVRALLSNGRTGAAISVGRNALRAGHDSAALRSQLAQAHLARGTHDDRLVAALEHLAVGVQIAPDDLRLNSLYGETLLRAGRFAQSVSFLEKSATLAPGLEHIRAMYARALRHSGNHAQSAEQFLHLAHANPEHARWQRAAAGALTQAGRMEEAANLLDAFISRRSAGMPATFEQAFARIDAQAATVTVPRARLDWAWALRGEQQAQEPMTREAWERAAQWGYLADHLLLDWLECREDRAEEAMELLSDLDEAEQFFAPLRESGRGFVVATAHVGPMYGGLMALDLLDIPSRWIASTPGISRSHYARSLISTSDRTEVQVVKASLKALQEGHAVCLAVDGALNPAAARVPFEGQEITWSSFAARACYRLGLPSLFYAPKWEQGRITHTLERLPEPLENETLEDYVVRWQHAWLAHLRVHIAGRPENLRLSGGLWRHVVSSTAKDSAT
;
A
#
# COMPACT_ATOMS: atom_id res chain seq x y z
N MET A 1 55.80 -63.36 39.47
CA MET A 1 56.62 -62.13 39.46
C MET A 1 55.67 -60.96 39.43
N ALA A 2 55.42 -60.37 40.60
CA ALA A 2 54.50 -59.25 40.77
C ALA A 2 55.28 -58.14 41.46
N GLU A 3 55.53 -57.05 40.75
CA GLU A 3 56.02 -55.79 41.28
C GLU A 3 54.89 -55.07 42.05
N PRO A 4 55.19 -54.32 43.12
CA PRO A 4 54.18 -53.61 43.89
C PRO A 4 53.77 -52.29 43.21
N LEU A 5 52.46 -52.07 43.24
CA LEU A 5 51.75 -50.86 42.78
C LEU A 5 52.21 -49.63 43.56
N ALA A 6 52.60 -48.59 42.82
CA ALA A 6 52.83 -47.25 43.32
C ALA A 6 51.53 -46.64 43.85
N GLU A 7 51.51 -46.31 45.14
CA GLU A 7 50.52 -45.42 45.74
C GLU A 7 50.63 -44.02 45.13
N ARG A 8 49.64 -43.64 44.31
CA ARG A 8 49.38 -42.24 43.96
C ARG A 8 48.49 -41.64 45.05
N GLY A 9 49.09 -40.92 45.99
CA GLY A 9 48.36 -40.04 46.90
C GLY A 9 47.71 -38.89 46.14
N ALA A 10 46.38 -38.90 46.03
CA ALA A 10 45.58 -37.75 45.63
C ALA A 10 45.11 -37.01 46.89
N SER A 11 45.72 -35.85 47.14
CA SER A 11 45.30 -34.91 48.18
C SER A 11 44.01 -34.18 47.72
N GLU A 12 42.85 -34.53 48.26
CA GLU A 12 41.65 -33.68 48.24
C GLU A 12 41.93 -32.41 49.06
N ARG A 13 42.13 -31.27 48.37
CA ARG A 13 42.27 -29.96 49.03
C ARG A 13 40.92 -29.55 49.63
N ALA A 14 40.85 -29.41 50.95
CA ALA A 14 39.71 -28.82 51.66
C ALA A 14 39.38 -27.43 51.07
N VAL A 15 38.12 -27.23 50.69
CA VAL A 15 37.63 -25.95 50.15
C VAL A 15 37.55 -24.93 51.28
N SER A 16 38.20 -23.77 51.12
CA SER A 16 38.09 -22.67 52.08
C SER A 16 36.62 -22.24 52.28
N PRO A 17 36.16 -21.90 53.50
CA PRO A 17 34.82 -21.37 53.75
C PRO A 17 34.43 -20.20 52.83
N LEU A 18 35.40 -19.34 52.50
CA LEU A 18 35.22 -18.22 51.58
C LEU A 18 34.93 -18.70 50.15
N ASP A 19 35.62 -19.75 49.68
CA ASP A 19 35.40 -20.34 48.36
C ASP A 19 34.08 -21.13 48.29
N ALA A 20 33.64 -21.71 49.40
CA ALA A 20 32.33 -22.35 49.52
C ALA A 20 31.21 -21.29 49.40
N ALA A 21 31.35 -20.16 50.09
CA ALA A 21 30.41 -19.05 50.00
C ALA A 21 30.30 -18.48 48.58
N LYS A 22 31.44 -18.23 47.92
CA LYS A 22 31.48 -17.76 46.52
C LYS A 22 30.82 -18.75 45.56
N ARG A 23 31.05 -20.06 45.75
CA ARG A 23 30.42 -21.12 44.95
C ARG A 23 28.91 -21.16 45.16
N ALA A 24 28.43 -21.05 46.39
CA ALA A 24 27.00 -21.01 46.70
C ALA A 24 26.30 -19.85 45.98
N ILE A 25 26.88 -18.64 46.03
CA ILE A 25 26.33 -17.47 45.34
C ILE A 25 26.33 -17.66 43.82
N ARG A 26 27.40 -18.21 43.23
CA ARG A 26 27.45 -18.50 41.79
C ARG A 26 26.43 -19.57 41.37
N ALA A 27 26.11 -20.50 42.26
CA ALA A 27 25.05 -21.49 42.09
C ALA A 27 23.64 -20.94 42.41
N GLU A 28 23.51 -19.63 42.62
CA GLU A 28 22.24 -18.94 42.92
C GLU A 28 21.62 -19.33 44.28
N ALA A 29 22.39 -19.96 45.17
CA ALA A 29 22.01 -20.22 46.56
C ALA A 29 22.29 -18.97 47.42
N TRP A 30 21.50 -17.91 47.19
CA TRP A 30 21.74 -16.57 47.73
C TRP A 30 21.86 -16.52 49.25
N GLU A 31 20.84 -17.03 49.97
CA GLU A 31 20.80 -16.97 51.43
C GLU A 31 21.89 -17.84 52.07
N THR A 32 22.18 -19.01 51.51
CA THR A 32 23.28 -19.88 51.96
C THR A 32 24.62 -19.18 51.80
N GLY A 33 24.85 -18.54 50.65
CA GLY A 33 26.05 -17.77 50.39
C GLY A 33 26.20 -16.56 51.32
N LEU A 34 25.11 -15.81 51.54
CA LEU A 34 25.10 -14.65 52.46
C LEU A 34 25.39 -15.08 53.90
N ALA A 35 24.76 -16.14 54.39
CA ALA A 35 24.99 -16.65 55.74
C ALA A 35 26.46 -17.04 55.98
N LEU A 36 27.08 -17.71 55.00
CA LEU A 36 28.50 -18.09 55.07
C LEU A 36 29.41 -16.85 55.08
N LEU A 37 29.12 -15.82 54.29
CA LEU A 37 29.90 -14.58 54.30
C LEU A 37 29.73 -13.80 55.61
N GLU A 38 28.52 -13.73 56.15
CA GLU A 38 28.23 -13.09 57.44
C GLU A 38 28.91 -13.80 58.61
N GLU A 39 29.04 -15.14 58.55
CA GLU A 39 29.78 -15.92 59.56
C GLU A 39 31.29 -15.67 59.50
N ILE A 40 31.86 -15.53 58.30
CA ILE A 40 33.28 -15.16 58.12
C ILE A 40 33.56 -13.76 58.69
N GLU A 41 32.71 -12.77 58.39
CA GLU A 41 32.85 -11.43 58.96
C GLU A 41 32.69 -11.43 60.49
N ARG A 42 31.73 -12.19 61.03
CA ARG A 42 31.48 -12.28 62.49
C ARG A 42 32.64 -12.94 63.25
N SER A 43 33.35 -13.85 62.59
CA SER A 43 34.55 -14.51 63.13
C SER A 43 35.83 -13.69 62.95
N GLY A 44 35.72 -12.45 62.45
CA GLY A 44 36.86 -11.53 62.25
C GLY A 44 37.66 -11.78 60.98
N GLY A 45 37.17 -12.62 60.06
CA GLY A 45 37.80 -12.84 58.76
C GLY A 45 37.49 -11.71 57.76
N GLU A 46 38.48 -11.34 56.95
CA GLU A 46 38.30 -10.34 55.90
C GLU A 46 37.74 -10.95 54.61
N LEU A 47 36.72 -10.30 54.04
CA LEU A 47 36.22 -10.63 52.72
C LEU A 47 37.14 -10.02 51.66
N ASP A 48 37.57 -10.82 50.69
CA ASP A 48 38.24 -10.26 49.52
C ASP A 48 37.27 -9.50 48.61
N ALA A 49 37.82 -8.69 47.70
CA ALA A 49 37.04 -7.86 46.79
C ALA A 49 36.00 -8.68 45.98
N ASN A 50 36.33 -9.92 45.59
CA ASN A 50 35.43 -10.81 44.87
C ASN A 50 34.23 -11.25 45.73
N ALA A 51 34.47 -11.64 46.98
CA ALA A 51 33.42 -11.96 47.94
C ALA A 51 32.53 -10.74 48.23
N GLY A 52 33.10 -9.53 48.32
CA GLY A 52 32.33 -8.29 48.47
C GLY A 52 31.35 -8.04 47.32
N VAL A 53 31.79 -8.18 46.06
CA VAL A 53 30.91 -8.04 44.89
C VAL A 53 29.86 -9.16 44.84
N LEU A 54 30.23 -10.41 45.16
CA LEU A 54 29.28 -11.53 45.21
C LEU A 54 28.23 -11.35 46.32
N LYS A 55 28.60 -10.80 47.49
CA LYS A 55 27.66 -10.42 48.54
C LYS A 55 26.65 -9.40 48.03
N ALA A 56 27.11 -8.34 47.35
CA ALA A 56 26.23 -7.34 46.74
C ALA A 56 25.30 -7.94 45.67
N ILE A 57 25.80 -8.86 44.84
CA ILE A 57 24.99 -9.60 43.87
C ILE A 57 23.90 -10.41 44.59
N ALA A 58 24.25 -11.17 45.63
CA ALA A 58 23.28 -11.97 46.37
C ALA A 58 22.19 -11.10 47.03
N LEU A 59 22.57 -9.96 47.63
CA LEU A 59 21.62 -8.99 48.19
C LEU A 59 20.70 -8.38 47.12
N ILE A 60 21.23 -7.98 45.95
CA ILE A 60 20.43 -7.48 44.83
C ILE A 60 19.40 -8.54 44.39
N ARG A 61 19.80 -9.82 44.38
CA ARG A 61 18.99 -10.91 43.86
C ARG A 61 17.98 -11.47 44.86
N SER A 62 18.26 -11.44 46.16
CA SER A 62 17.33 -11.92 47.18
C SER A 62 16.52 -10.83 47.88
N ARG A 63 17.08 -9.62 48.04
CA ARG A 63 16.47 -8.51 48.79
C ARG A 63 16.07 -7.30 47.94
N GLY A 64 16.31 -7.35 46.63
CA GLY A 64 15.91 -6.33 45.65
C GLY A 64 17.04 -5.39 45.23
N PHE A 65 16.87 -4.72 44.08
CA PHE A 65 17.94 -3.97 43.41
C PHE A 65 18.61 -2.90 44.28
N MET A 66 17.81 -2.14 45.02
CA MET A 66 18.32 -1.07 45.90
C MET A 66 19.07 -1.59 47.14
N ALA A 67 18.95 -2.88 47.47
CA ALA A 67 19.54 -3.42 48.70
C ALA A 67 21.08 -3.36 48.72
N ALA A 68 21.73 -3.39 47.55
CA ALA A 68 23.19 -3.35 47.49
C ALA A 68 23.78 -2.70 46.23
N ILE A 69 22.98 -2.11 45.33
CA ILE A 69 23.52 -1.43 44.14
C ILE A 69 24.48 -0.29 44.49
N ASP A 70 24.17 0.50 45.52
CA ASP A 70 25.01 1.65 45.92
C ASP A 70 26.30 1.22 46.64
N SER A 71 26.44 -0.07 46.98
CA SER A 71 27.69 -0.64 47.51
C SER A 71 28.69 -1.01 46.41
N LEU A 72 28.24 -1.03 45.15
CA LEU A 72 29.05 -1.30 43.96
C LEU A 72 29.57 0.01 43.36
N ASP A 73 30.87 0.03 43.05
CA ASP A 73 31.50 1.10 42.28
C ASP A 73 32.47 0.51 41.24
N PRO A 74 32.88 1.29 40.22
CA PRO A 74 33.72 0.78 39.15
C PRO A 74 35.08 0.22 39.61
N GLN A 75 35.67 0.78 40.66
CA GLN A 75 36.98 0.36 41.17
C GLN A 75 36.86 -1.02 41.85
N ARG A 76 35.88 -1.17 42.75
CA ARG A 76 35.61 -2.44 43.43
C ARG A 76 35.29 -3.56 42.45
N ILE A 77 34.49 -3.27 41.43
CA ILE A 77 34.14 -4.25 40.39
C ILE A 77 35.40 -4.73 39.64
N ARG A 78 36.30 -3.80 39.30
CA ARG A 78 37.55 -4.12 38.60
C ARG A 78 38.50 -4.95 39.46
N GLU A 79 38.73 -4.52 40.70
CA GLU A 79 39.59 -5.23 41.68
C GLU A 79 39.06 -6.65 41.94
N ALA A 80 37.74 -6.80 42.04
CA ALA A 80 37.06 -8.08 42.24
C ALA A 80 37.03 -9.00 41.02
N GLN A 81 37.44 -8.52 39.83
CA GLN A 81 37.21 -9.17 38.54
C GLN A 81 35.73 -9.58 38.33
N GLY A 82 34.79 -8.75 38.82
CA GLY A 82 33.37 -9.10 38.95
C GLY A 82 32.55 -9.06 37.65
N ARG A 83 33.16 -8.75 36.49
CA ARG A 83 32.46 -8.57 35.21
C ARG A 83 31.54 -9.75 34.85
N ALA A 84 32.08 -10.97 34.88
CA ALA A 84 31.35 -12.16 34.45
C ALA A 84 30.17 -12.47 35.39
N ASP A 85 30.39 -12.33 36.70
CA ASP A 85 29.37 -12.55 37.71
C ASP A 85 28.23 -11.52 37.58
N LEU A 86 28.54 -10.22 37.42
CA LEU A 86 27.53 -9.17 37.23
C LEU A 86 26.74 -9.33 35.92
N ARG A 87 27.41 -9.66 34.81
CA ARG A 87 26.73 -9.90 33.52
C ARG A 87 25.74 -11.06 33.62
N ARG A 88 26.17 -12.18 34.22
CA ARG A 88 25.37 -13.41 34.32
C ARG A 88 24.25 -13.28 35.36
N LEU A 89 24.58 -12.82 36.57
CA LEU A 89 23.69 -12.92 37.72
C LEU A 89 22.82 -11.69 37.92
N VAL A 90 23.16 -10.53 37.35
CA VAL A 90 22.41 -9.29 37.54
C VAL A 90 21.86 -8.76 36.21
N VAL A 91 22.74 -8.45 35.24
CA VAL A 91 22.32 -7.83 33.97
C VAL A 91 21.35 -8.72 33.20
N ALA A 92 21.71 -9.98 32.94
CA ALA A 92 20.86 -10.88 32.15
C ALA A 92 19.46 -11.08 32.77
N PRO A 93 19.32 -11.34 34.09
CA PRO A 93 18.01 -11.39 34.74
C PRO A 93 17.21 -10.09 34.67
N LEU A 94 17.84 -8.93 34.87
CA LEU A 94 17.16 -7.62 34.80
C LEU A 94 16.63 -7.34 33.38
N VAL A 95 17.45 -7.61 32.37
CA VAL A 95 17.07 -7.45 30.96
C VAL A 95 15.93 -8.39 30.58
N LYS A 96 15.95 -9.63 31.08
CA LYS A 96 14.89 -10.63 30.88
C LYS A 96 13.59 -10.22 31.58
N ALA A 97 13.66 -9.63 32.77
CA ALA A 97 12.52 -9.14 33.53
C ALA A 97 11.96 -7.80 33.01
N GLY A 98 12.65 -7.15 32.06
CA GLY A 98 12.25 -5.83 31.57
C GLY A 98 12.59 -4.67 32.51
N ALA A 99 13.37 -4.91 33.57
CA ALA A 99 13.89 -3.89 34.50
C ALA A 99 15.05 -3.12 33.84
N LEU A 100 14.76 -2.39 32.76
CA LEU A 100 15.76 -1.80 31.87
C LEU A 100 16.52 -0.63 32.51
N ILE A 101 15.88 0.13 33.41
CA ILE A 101 16.53 1.23 34.14
C ILE A 101 17.63 0.67 35.07
N ASP A 102 17.31 -0.40 35.80
CA ASP A 102 18.26 -1.05 36.70
C ASP A 102 19.39 -1.74 35.92
N ALA A 103 19.06 -2.42 34.82
CA ALA A 103 20.06 -3.00 33.92
C ALA A 103 21.00 -1.93 33.36
N ALA A 104 20.48 -0.75 32.98
CA ALA A 104 21.26 0.38 32.52
C ALA A 104 22.23 0.89 33.60
N ARG A 105 21.81 0.97 34.87
CA ARG A 105 22.68 1.36 35.99
C ARG A 105 23.86 0.40 36.17
N VAL A 106 23.61 -0.91 36.14
CA VAL A 106 24.68 -1.92 36.27
C VAL A 106 25.61 -1.90 35.05
N LEU A 107 25.07 -1.70 33.84
CA LEU A 107 25.86 -1.60 32.63
C LEU A 107 26.73 -0.33 32.58
N ASP A 108 26.27 0.80 33.12
CA ASP A 108 27.09 2.01 33.30
C ASP A 108 28.29 1.72 34.23
N LEU A 109 28.05 1.05 35.36
CA LEU A 109 29.12 0.62 36.27
C LEU A 109 30.13 -0.29 35.57
N LEU A 110 29.65 -1.27 34.78
CA LEU A 110 30.52 -2.18 34.01
C LEU A 110 31.32 -1.45 32.93
N VAL A 111 30.72 -0.50 32.20
CA VAL A 111 31.42 0.29 31.17
C VAL A 111 32.49 1.20 31.79
N ARG A 112 32.24 1.75 33.00
CA ARG A 112 33.25 2.53 33.73
C ARG A 112 34.35 1.63 34.32
N ALA A 113 33.99 0.43 34.79
CA ALA A 113 34.92 -0.55 35.33
C ALA A 113 35.80 -1.19 34.23
N TYR A 114 35.28 -1.35 33.02
CA TYR A 114 35.97 -1.94 31.87
C TYR A 114 35.77 -1.07 30.61
N PRO A 115 36.41 0.13 30.53
CA PRO A 115 36.23 1.07 29.43
C PRO A 115 36.57 0.49 28.05
N GLU A 116 37.45 -0.50 27.99
CA GLU A 116 37.87 -1.21 26.78
C GLU A 116 36.86 -2.26 26.30
N SER A 117 35.87 -2.62 27.11
CA SER A 117 34.89 -3.66 26.75
C SER A 117 33.86 -3.14 25.76
N SER A 118 34.08 -3.42 24.47
CA SER A 118 33.11 -3.13 23.41
C SER A 118 31.78 -3.87 23.60
N ASP A 119 31.80 -5.10 24.13
CA ASP A 119 30.60 -5.89 24.41
C ASP A 119 29.72 -5.30 25.53
N ASP A 120 30.32 -4.78 26.60
CA ASP A 120 29.57 -4.11 27.67
C ASP A 120 28.97 -2.81 27.18
N ARG A 121 29.74 -2.01 26.42
CA ARG A 121 29.24 -0.77 25.79
C ARG A 121 28.10 -1.05 24.80
N ARG A 122 28.21 -2.09 23.97
CA ARG A 122 27.16 -2.54 23.05
C ARG A 122 25.90 -2.98 23.79
N SER A 123 26.07 -3.75 24.86
CA SER A 123 24.96 -4.19 25.73
C SER A 123 24.26 -2.98 26.36
N TYR A 124 25.03 -2.00 26.82
CA TYR A 124 24.52 -0.75 27.40
C TYR A 124 23.74 0.08 26.38
N ALA A 125 24.32 0.29 25.18
CA ALA A 125 23.65 0.97 24.07
C ALA A 125 22.31 0.32 23.71
N SER A 126 22.24 -1.02 23.68
CA SER A 126 21.00 -1.76 23.40
C SER A 126 19.92 -1.53 24.47
N VAL A 127 20.29 -1.52 25.76
CA VAL A 127 19.35 -1.20 26.84
C VAL A 127 18.87 0.25 26.77
N LEU A 128 19.77 1.20 26.53
CA LEU A 128 19.43 2.61 26.34
C LEU A 128 18.47 2.83 25.15
N ALA A 129 18.68 2.11 24.04
CA ALA A 129 17.81 2.15 22.89
C ALA A 129 16.39 1.63 23.20
N ARG A 130 16.27 0.55 23.99
CA ARG A 130 14.96 0.05 24.46
C ARG A 130 14.25 1.03 25.40
N LEU A 131 15.03 1.85 26.13
CA LEU A 131 14.54 2.98 26.92
C LEU A 131 14.27 4.24 26.06
N LYS A 132 14.46 4.18 24.74
CA LYS A 132 14.33 5.31 23.79
C LYS A 132 15.29 6.48 24.07
N ARG A 133 16.39 6.24 24.80
CA ARG A 133 17.48 7.19 25.04
C ARG A 133 18.46 7.15 23.86
N TRP A 134 17.99 7.58 22.69
CA TRP A 134 18.65 7.34 21.41
C TRP A 134 20.04 7.97 21.28
N SER A 135 20.21 9.22 21.71
CA SER A 135 21.49 9.94 21.64
C SER A 135 22.59 9.24 22.43
N GLU A 136 22.28 8.82 23.66
CA GLU A 136 23.21 8.10 24.52
C GLU A 136 23.51 6.70 23.98
N ALA A 137 22.49 5.99 23.50
CA ALA A 137 22.67 4.68 22.87
C ALA A 137 23.63 4.77 21.67
N ILE A 138 23.46 5.78 20.81
CA ILE A 138 24.30 6.02 19.63
C ILE A 138 25.73 6.37 20.05
N ALA A 139 25.91 7.25 21.04
CA ALA A 139 27.23 7.61 21.56
C ALA A 139 28.00 6.38 22.10
N HIS A 140 27.32 5.52 22.87
CA HIS A 140 27.94 4.32 23.42
C HIS A 140 28.33 3.28 22.35
N VAL A 141 27.51 3.09 21.32
CA VAL A 141 27.85 2.14 20.24
C VAL A 141 28.94 2.70 19.31
N ASP A 142 29.03 4.01 19.12
CA ASP A 142 30.11 4.64 18.37
C ASP A 142 31.45 4.53 19.11
N GLU A 143 31.44 4.70 20.43
CA GLU A 143 32.61 4.44 21.27
C GLU A 143 33.03 2.97 21.21
N ALA A 144 32.06 2.04 21.30
CA ALA A 144 32.33 0.61 21.18
C ALA A 144 33.00 0.26 19.85
N ALA A 145 32.55 0.85 18.74
CA ALA A 145 33.15 0.62 17.43
C ALA A 145 34.51 1.31 17.27
N ARG A 146 34.79 2.43 17.94
CA ARG A 146 36.14 3.01 17.99
C ARG A 146 37.13 2.08 18.68
N ALA A 147 36.70 1.35 19.72
CA ALA A 147 37.51 0.34 20.38
C ALA A 147 37.71 -0.95 19.55
N ALA A 148 36.79 -1.26 18.62
CA ALA A 148 36.87 -2.43 17.74
C ALA A 148 36.41 -2.13 16.30
N PRO A 149 37.22 -1.45 15.47
CA PRO A 149 36.81 -0.91 14.16
C PRO A 149 36.43 -1.95 13.10
N GLY A 150 36.86 -3.20 13.25
CA GLY A 150 36.60 -4.30 12.30
C GLY A 150 35.44 -5.23 12.70
N ASP A 151 34.76 -4.97 13.81
CA ASP A 151 33.66 -5.83 14.27
C ASP A 151 32.36 -5.54 13.49
N GLY A 152 32.02 -6.46 12.58
CA GLY A 152 30.82 -6.38 11.77
C GLY A 152 29.50 -6.36 12.58
N SER A 153 29.48 -6.98 13.76
CA SER A 153 28.29 -6.97 14.64
C SER A 153 28.08 -5.61 15.28
N LEU A 154 29.16 -4.93 15.67
CA LEU A 154 29.10 -3.55 16.16
C LEU A 154 28.65 -2.60 15.06
N LEU A 155 29.17 -2.74 13.85
CA LEU A 155 28.74 -1.96 12.70
C LEU A 155 27.24 -2.17 12.40
N ALA A 156 26.76 -3.42 12.40
CA ALA A 156 25.33 -3.71 12.26
C ALA A 156 24.52 -3.02 13.38
N THR A 157 24.97 -3.11 14.62
CA THR A 157 24.30 -2.44 15.76
C THR A 157 24.24 -0.93 15.57
N ARG A 158 25.31 -0.29 15.10
CA ARG A 158 25.35 1.16 14.81
C ARG A 158 24.32 1.58 13.77
N ILE A 159 24.24 0.83 12.67
CA ILE A 159 23.28 1.10 11.59
C ILE A 159 21.85 0.88 12.10
N GLN A 160 21.62 -0.20 12.85
CA GLN A 160 20.31 -0.54 13.39
C GLN A 160 19.81 0.53 14.38
N LEU A 161 20.65 0.97 15.32
CA LEU A 161 20.26 1.98 16.31
C LEU A 161 19.91 3.31 15.66
N ARG A 162 20.70 3.78 14.69
CA ARG A 162 20.37 4.99 13.91
C ARG A 162 19.09 4.85 13.11
N THR A 163 18.87 3.67 12.51
CA THR A 163 17.63 3.36 11.78
C THR A 163 16.40 3.41 12.70
N LEU A 164 16.52 2.95 13.94
CA LEU A 164 15.43 2.97 14.93
C LEU A 164 15.23 4.36 15.55
N ALA A 165 16.31 5.13 15.73
CA ALA A 165 16.27 6.51 16.21
C ALA A 165 15.66 7.51 15.19
N GLY A 166 15.48 7.08 13.94
CA GLY A 166 14.98 7.93 12.86
C GLY A 166 16.08 8.73 12.14
N GLU A 167 17.35 8.51 12.45
CA GLU A 167 18.51 9.08 11.74
C GLU A 167 18.74 8.37 10.39
N THR A 168 17.73 8.41 9.52
CA THR A 168 17.68 7.65 8.26
C THR A 168 18.85 7.95 7.33
N ALA A 169 19.21 9.22 7.17
CA ALA A 169 20.32 9.65 6.33
C ALA A 169 21.67 9.12 6.85
N ALA A 170 21.94 9.23 8.15
CA ALA A 170 23.17 8.75 8.76
C ALA A 170 23.27 7.21 8.70
N ALA A 171 22.17 6.50 8.96
CA ALA A 171 22.12 5.05 8.85
C ALA A 171 22.39 4.58 7.42
N ALA A 172 21.77 5.22 6.43
CA ALA A 172 21.97 4.89 5.02
C ALA A 172 23.39 5.18 4.55
N GLN A 173 23.99 6.30 4.99
CA GLN A 173 25.38 6.64 4.69
C GLN A 173 26.35 5.58 5.25
N LEU A 174 26.20 5.22 6.54
CA LEU A 174 26.99 4.16 7.17
C LEU A 174 26.83 2.82 6.44
N ALA A 175 25.61 2.46 6.04
CA ALA A 175 25.36 1.24 5.29
C ALA A 175 26.01 1.26 3.90
N ARG A 176 26.04 2.42 3.23
CA ARG A 176 26.67 2.58 1.91
C ARG A 176 28.19 2.46 1.99
N GLU A 177 28.81 3.14 2.94
CA GLU A 177 30.27 3.12 3.14
C GLU A 177 30.78 1.74 3.55
N SER A 178 29.92 0.91 4.15
CA SER A 178 30.28 -0.40 4.69
C SER A 178 29.61 -1.57 3.98
N ILE A 179 29.23 -1.39 2.71
CA ILE A 179 28.48 -2.40 1.96
C ILE A 179 29.16 -3.78 1.89
N GLY A 180 30.50 -3.81 1.87
CA GLY A 180 31.28 -5.06 1.88
C GLY A 180 31.11 -5.88 3.15
N ALA A 181 30.83 -5.24 4.29
CA ALA A 181 30.60 -5.92 5.57
C ALA A 181 29.29 -6.73 5.56
N ALA A 182 28.30 -6.33 4.76
CA ALA A 182 27.05 -7.08 4.62
C ALA A 182 27.27 -8.49 4.04
N THR A 183 28.26 -8.66 3.16
CA THR A 183 28.63 -9.98 2.60
C THR A 183 29.43 -10.81 3.60
N GLN A 184 30.21 -10.17 4.48
CA GLN A 184 31.00 -10.85 5.51
C GLN A 184 30.14 -11.32 6.69
N ALA A 185 29.04 -10.62 6.98
CA ALA A 185 28.07 -10.95 8.02
C ALA A 185 26.66 -11.16 7.42
N PRO A 186 26.44 -12.23 6.63
CA PRO A 186 25.21 -12.41 5.87
C PRO A 186 23.96 -12.55 6.76
N GLY A 187 24.10 -12.98 8.02
CA GLY A 187 23.01 -13.06 9.01
C GLY A 187 22.38 -11.71 9.33
N ASP A 188 23.18 -10.64 9.28
CA ASP A 188 22.80 -9.27 9.65
C ASP A 188 22.63 -8.36 8.43
N ALA A 189 22.85 -8.85 7.21
CA ALA A 189 22.74 -8.07 5.97
C ALA A 189 21.40 -7.32 5.80
N HIS A 190 20.33 -7.82 6.45
CA HIS A 190 19.03 -7.15 6.52
C HIS A 190 19.09 -5.74 7.12
N VAL A 191 20.05 -5.46 8.01
CA VAL A 191 20.26 -4.15 8.63
C VAL A 191 20.72 -3.13 7.59
N TRP A 192 21.74 -3.45 6.79
CA TRP A 192 22.21 -2.60 5.70
C TRP A 192 21.11 -2.36 4.68
N MET A 193 20.46 -3.43 4.20
CA MET A 193 19.38 -3.30 3.21
C MET A 193 18.22 -2.44 3.74
N THR A 194 17.85 -2.59 5.02
CA THR A 194 16.77 -1.78 5.63
C THR A 194 17.14 -0.31 5.72
N ALA A 195 18.38 0.00 6.12
CA ALA A 195 18.87 1.38 6.20
C ALA A 195 18.92 2.04 4.81
N LEU A 196 19.46 1.34 3.80
CA LEU A 196 19.52 1.80 2.42
C LEU A 196 18.10 2.04 1.85
N LEU A 197 17.17 1.10 2.05
CA LEU A 197 15.78 1.26 1.63
C LEU A 197 15.10 2.47 2.28
N ARG A 198 15.33 2.73 3.58
CA ARG A 198 14.77 3.89 4.27
C ARG A 198 15.43 5.21 3.87
N GLY A 199 16.70 5.16 3.48
CA GLY A 199 17.43 6.30 2.92
C GLY A 199 17.20 6.56 1.43
N GLY A 200 16.37 5.74 0.77
CA GLY A 200 16.06 5.87 -0.67
C GLY A 200 17.10 5.26 -1.62
N ASP A 201 18.12 4.58 -1.12
CA ASP A 201 19.16 3.92 -1.93
C ASP A 201 18.71 2.50 -2.33
N LEU A 202 17.76 2.44 -3.26
CA LEU A 202 17.16 1.19 -3.74
C LEU A 202 18.17 0.30 -4.45
N ALA A 203 19.07 0.91 -5.23
CA ALA A 203 20.11 0.21 -5.98
C ALA A 203 21.14 -0.44 -5.06
N GLY A 204 21.62 0.28 -4.04
CA GLY A 204 22.53 -0.27 -3.04
C GLY A 204 21.92 -1.46 -2.30
N ALA A 205 20.67 -1.35 -1.86
CA ALA A 205 19.97 -2.44 -1.19
C ALA A 205 19.81 -3.67 -2.10
N ALA A 206 19.41 -3.47 -3.35
CA ALA A 206 19.24 -4.54 -4.34
C ALA A 206 20.58 -5.22 -4.71
N ASN A 207 21.67 -4.46 -4.71
CA ASN A 207 23.02 -4.99 -4.97
C ASN A 207 23.49 -5.94 -3.85
N ILE A 208 23.19 -5.62 -2.58
CA ILE A 208 23.44 -6.55 -1.47
C ILE A 208 22.58 -7.80 -1.66
N ALA A 209 21.26 -7.63 -1.86
CA ALA A 209 20.31 -8.72 -2.00
C ALA A 209 20.66 -9.70 -3.12
N ALA A 210 21.25 -9.23 -4.22
CA ALA A 210 21.65 -10.06 -5.35
C ALA A 210 22.94 -10.86 -5.12
N LYS A 211 23.75 -10.51 -4.12
CA LYS A 211 25.07 -11.12 -3.85
C LYS A 211 25.07 -12.08 -2.66
N ILE A 212 24.00 -12.09 -1.87
CA ILE A 212 23.90 -12.91 -0.66
C ILE A 212 22.92 -14.06 -0.86
N GLU A 213 23.30 -15.24 -0.41
CA GLU A 213 22.34 -16.31 -0.13
C GLU A 213 21.75 -16.04 1.25
N ALA A 214 20.42 -15.87 1.33
CA ALA A 214 19.77 -15.44 2.57
C ALA A 214 19.86 -16.55 3.63
N PRO A 215 20.57 -16.36 4.75
CA PRO A 215 20.81 -17.43 5.74
C PRO A 215 19.68 -17.56 6.76
N ASN A 216 18.67 -16.69 6.70
CA ASN A 216 17.52 -16.70 7.59
C ASN A 216 16.33 -15.93 6.98
N HIS A 217 15.16 -16.09 7.59
CA HIS A 217 13.90 -15.52 7.11
C HIS A 217 13.88 -13.97 7.10
N ARG A 218 14.63 -13.32 8.01
CA ARG A 218 14.69 -11.84 8.08
C ARG A 218 15.42 -11.29 6.87
N VAL A 219 16.62 -11.82 6.60
CA VAL A 219 17.42 -11.45 5.42
C VAL A 219 16.66 -11.74 4.14
N ALA A 220 16.02 -12.91 4.04
CA ALA A 220 15.21 -13.27 2.88
C ALA A 220 14.10 -12.25 2.62
N SER A 221 13.31 -11.91 3.64
CA SER A 221 12.19 -10.98 3.49
C SER A 221 12.64 -9.58 3.05
N VAL A 222 13.75 -9.07 3.60
CA VAL A 222 14.30 -7.76 3.24
C VAL A 222 14.98 -7.79 1.86
N ALA A 223 15.63 -8.89 1.49
CA ALA A 223 16.24 -9.08 0.17
C ALA A 223 15.18 -9.06 -0.95
N VAL A 224 14.07 -9.78 -0.77
CA VAL A 224 12.93 -9.75 -1.71
C VAL A 224 12.39 -8.34 -1.84
N ARG A 225 12.17 -7.64 -0.72
CA ARG A 225 11.72 -6.25 -0.72
C ARG A 225 12.71 -5.32 -1.43
N ALA A 226 14.00 -5.49 -1.22
CA ALA A 226 15.05 -4.67 -1.82
C ALA A 226 15.07 -4.81 -3.35
N LEU A 227 15.06 -6.05 -3.84
CA LEU A 227 14.99 -6.34 -5.27
C LEU A 227 13.70 -5.81 -5.90
N LEU A 228 12.56 -6.00 -5.22
CA LEU A 228 11.26 -5.51 -5.69
C LEU A 228 11.22 -3.98 -5.76
N SER A 229 11.73 -3.29 -4.74
CA SER A 229 11.73 -1.83 -4.68
C SER A 229 12.61 -1.22 -5.78
N ASN A 230 13.64 -1.94 -6.24
CA ASN A 230 14.48 -1.57 -7.38
C ASN A 230 13.95 -2.09 -8.73
N GLY A 231 12.71 -2.56 -8.81
CA GLY A 231 12.10 -3.06 -10.06
C GLY A 231 12.60 -4.44 -10.54
N ARG A 232 13.50 -5.10 -9.80
CA ARG A 232 14.06 -6.42 -10.16
C ARG A 232 13.12 -7.56 -9.73
N THR A 233 11.87 -7.50 -10.19
CA THR A 233 10.77 -8.38 -9.75
C THR A 233 11.06 -9.87 -9.94
N GLY A 234 11.62 -10.27 -11.09
CA GLY A 234 11.99 -11.67 -11.35
C GLY A 234 13.04 -12.21 -10.37
N ALA A 235 14.04 -11.39 -10.04
CA ALA A 235 15.06 -11.73 -9.05
C ALA A 235 14.46 -11.83 -7.64
N ALA A 236 13.55 -10.92 -7.28
CA ALA A 236 12.84 -10.94 -5.99
C ALA A 236 12.07 -12.26 -5.80
N ILE A 237 11.32 -12.71 -6.81
CA ILE A 237 10.60 -13.99 -6.79
C ILE A 237 11.58 -15.16 -6.68
N SER A 238 12.70 -15.12 -7.42
CA SER A 238 13.70 -16.19 -7.39
C SER A 238 14.33 -16.35 -5.99
N VAL A 239 14.82 -15.24 -5.41
CA VAL A 239 15.42 -15.22 -4.07
C VAL A 239 14.44 -15.71 -3.00
N GLY A 240 13.19 -15.24 -3.04
CA GLY A 240 12.20 -15.66 -2.04
C GLY A 240 11.84 -17.14 -2.16
N ARG A 241 11.73 -17.71 -3.37
CA ARG A 241 11.50 -19.16 -3.57
C ARG A 241 12.66 -19.99 -3.05
N ASN A 242 13.90 -19.56 -3.30
CA ASN A 242 15.08 -20.26 -2.80
C ASN A 242 15.12 -20.23 -1.26
N ALA A 243 14.81 -19.09 -0.64
CA ALA A 243 14.70 -19.00 0.81
C ALA A 243 13.62 -19.92 1.39
N LEU A 244 12.46 -20.05 0.74
CA LEU A 244 11.43 -21.02 1.14
C LEU A 244 11.92 -22.47 1.05
N ARG A 245 12.64 -22.84 -0.02
CA ARG A 245 13.24 -24.17 -0.17
C ARG A 245 14.30 -24.46 0.88
N ALA A 246 15.03 -23.44 1.33
CA ALA A 246 16.00 -23.51 2.42
C ALA A 246 15.36 -23.52 3.82
N GLY A 247 14.02 -23.51 3.94
CA GLY A 247 13.31 -23.57 5.22
C GLY A 247 13.20 -22.21 5.94
N HIS A 248 13.44 -21.09 5.27
CA HIS A 248 13.39 -19.75 5.86
C HIS A 248 12.00 -19.09 5.71
N ASP A 249 10.93 -19.85 5.96
CA ASP A 249 9.58 -19.35 5.84
C ASP A 249 9.20 -18.39 6.97
N SER A 250 8.45 -17.34 6.61
CA SER A 250 7.88 -16.40 7.57
C SER A 250 6.75 -15.61 6.93
N ALA A 251 5.84 -15.11 7.77
CA ALA A 251 4.77 -14.18 7.37
C ALA A 251 5.31 -13.00 6.53
N ALA A 252 6.43 -12.41 6.94
CA ALA A 252 7.07 -11.31 6.22
C ALA A 252 7.56 -11.72 4.83
N LEU A 253 8.25 -12.87 4.70
CA LEU A 253 8.70 -13.38 3.41
C LEU A 253 7.52 -13.68 2.47
N ARG A 254 6.48 -14.35 2.98
CA ARG A 254 5.24 -14.64 2.23
C ARG A 254 4.57 -13.37 1.72
N SER A 255 4.47 -12.33 2.54
CA SER A 255 3.94 -11.02 2.14
C SER A 255 4.76 -10.37 1.01
N GLN A 256 6.09 -10.45 1.09
CA GLN A 256 6.97 -9.85 0.08
C GLN A 256 6.93 -10.63 -1.25
N LEU A 257 6.85 -11.96 -1.21
CA LEU A 257 6.65 -12.79 -2.40
C LEU A 257 5.31 -12.50 -3.07
N ALA A 258 4.23 -12.37 -2.30
CA ALA A 258 2.93 -11.98 -2.84
C ALA A 258 2.98 -10.63 -3.54
N GLN A 259 3.62 -9.62 -2.93
CA GLN A 259 3.81 -8.32 -3.57
C GLN A 259 4.65 -8.40 -4.85
N ALA A 260 5.70 -9.23 -4.87
CA ALA A 260 6.52 -9.43 -6.07
C ALA A 260 5.73 -10.09 -7.21
N HIS A 261 4.87 -11.08 -6.92
CA HIS A 261 3.96 -11.65 -7.90
C HIS A 261 2.95 -10.60 -8.41
N LEU A 262 2.32 -9.82 -7.51
CA LEU A 262 1.41 -8.75 -7.91
C LEU A 262 2.07 -7.68 -8.78
N ALA A 263 3.35 -7.37 -8.54
CA ALA A 263 4.13 -6.43 -9.34
C ALA A 263 4.50 -6.99 -10.72
N ARG A 264 4.78 -8.29 -10.85
CA ARG A 264 4.97 -8.94 -12.15
C ARG A 264 3.66 -8.99 -12.93
N GLY A 265 2.56 -9.23 -12.23
CA GLY A 265 1.22 -8.91 -12.68
C GLY A 265 0.67 -9.81 -13.78
N THR A 266 1.14 -11.05 -13.96
CA THR A 266 0.45 -11.99 -14.84
C THR A 266 -0.92 -12.36 -14.29
N HIS A 267 -1.77 -12.99 -15.11
CA HIS A 267 -3.07 -13.49 -14.66
C HIS A 267 -2.91 -14.48 -13.50
N ASP A 268 -2.02 -15.47 -13.66
CA ASP A 268 -1.72 -16.47 -12.63
C ASP A 268 -1.10 -15.86 -11.37
N ASP A 269 -0.29 -14.81 -11.50
CA ASP A 269 0.28 -14.11 -10.36
C ASP A 269 -0.82 -13.53 -9.46
N ARG A 270 -1.82 -12.91 -10.08
CA ARG A 270 -2.91 -12.21 -9.37
C ARG A 270 -3.95 -13.18 -8.81
N LEU A 271 -4.25 -14.26 -9.54
CA LEU A 271 -5.34 -15.19 -9.20
C LEU A 271 -4.91 -16.46 -8.48
N VAL A 272 -3.61 -16.78 -8.47
CA VAL A 272 -3.05 -17.99 -7.86
C VAL A 272 -1.87 -17.65 -6.95
N ALA A 273 -0.72 -17.28 -7.52
CA ALA A 273 0.54 -17.26 -6.76
C ALA A 273 0.52 -16.27 -5.58
N ALA A 274 0.02 -15.05 -5.78
CA ALA A 274 -0.09 -14.07 -4.70
C ALA A 274 -1.05 -14.55 -3.60
N LEU A 275 -2.19 -15.14 -3.98
CA LEU A 275 -3.18 -15.64 -3.02
C LEU A 275 -2.65 -16.82 -2.19
N GLU A 276 -1.89 -17.74 -2.80
CA GLU A 276 -1.27 -18.87 -2.09
C GLU A 276 -0.26 -18.39 -1.04
N HIS A 277 0.62 -17.43 -1.40
CA HIS A 277 1.55 -16.85 -0.45
C HIS A 277 0.83 -16.12 0.68
N LEU A 278 -0.20 -15.33 0.38
CA LEU A 278 -0.95 -14.59 1.38
C LEU A 278 -1.74 -15.52 2.32
N ALA A 279 -2.32 -16.60 1.80
CA ALA A 279 -3.01 -17.62 2.59
C ALA A 279 -2.08 -18.26 3.64
N VAL A 280 -0.86 -18.63 3.26
CA VAL A 280 0.14 -19.15 4.22
C VAL A 280 0.60 -18.04 5.16
N GLY A 281 0.78 -16.81 4.67
CA GLY A 281 1.19 -15.67 5.48
C GLY A 281 0.23 -15.39 6.65
N VAL A 282 -1.08 -15.37 6.38
CA VAL A 282 -2.10 -15.16 7.42
C VAL A 282 -2.25 -16.36 8.37
N GLN A 283 -1.86 -17.57 7.96
CA GLN A 283 -1.79 -18.71 8.89
C GLN A 283 -0.63 -18.56 9.88
N ILE A 284 0.53 -18.04 9.43
CA ILE A 284 1.71 -17.81 10.28
C ILE A 284 1.48 -16.64 11.24
N ALA A 285 0.84 -15.56 10.76
CA ALA A 285 0.58 -14.35 11.54
C ALA A 285 -0.89 -13.91 11.39
N PRO A 286 -1.83 -14.54 12.11
CA PRO A 286 -3.26 -14.32 11.91
C PRO A 286 -3.70 -12.89 12.24
N ASP A 287 -3.02 -12.19 13.15
CA ASP A 287 -3.39 -10.84 13.59
C ASP A 287 -2.56 -9.72 12.90
N ASP A 288 -1.74 -10.06 11.89
CA ASP A 288 -0.99 -9.05 11.14
C ASP A 288 -1.94 -8.26 10.22
N LEU A 289 -2.18 -6.99 10.57
CA LEU A 289 -3.04 -6.07 9.83
C LEU A 289 -2.65 -5.96 8.35
N ARG A 290 -1.36 -5.88 8.03
CA ARG A 290 -0.89 -5.67 6.65
C ARG A 290 -1.15 -6.90 5.81
N LEU A 291 -0.91 -8.09 6.36
CA LEU A 291 -1.19 -9.36 5.69
C LEU A 291 -2.69 -9.56 5.46
N ASN A 292 -3.52 -9.34 6.48
CA ASN A 292 -4.97 -9.44 6.34
C ASN A 292 -5.52 -8.45 5.30
N SER A 293 -5.04 -7.20 5.32
CA SER A 293 -5.47 -6.16 4.38
C SER A 293 -5.08 -6.53 2.94
N LEU A 294 -3.82 -6.94 2.73
CA LEU A 294 -3.32 -7.33 1.42
C LEU A 294 -4.01 -8.60 0.89
N TYR A 295 -4.28 -9.59 1.76
CA TYR A 295 -4.99 -10.80 1.36
C TYR A 295 -6.44 -10.52 0.99
N GLY A 296 -7.15 -9.79 1.85
CA GLY A 296 -8.51 -9.34 1.60
C GLY A 296 -8.62 -8.53 0.30
N GLU A 297 -7.72 -7.58 0.06
CA GLU A 297 -7.68 -6.79 -1.18
C GLU A 297 -7.40 -7.67 -2.41
N THR A 298 -6.46 -8.60 -2.32
CA THR A 298 -6.10 -9.49 -3.43
C THR A 298 -7.27 -10.42 -3.76
N LEU A 299 -7.97 -10.97 -2.76
CA LEU A 299 -9.19 -11.75 -2.95
C LEU A 299 -10.31 -10.93 -3.61
N LEU A 300 -10.49 -9.68 -3.17
CA LEU A 300 -11.47 -8.74 -3.75
C LEU A 300 -11.20 -8.50 -5.24
N ARG A 301 -9.93 -8.24 -5.60
CA ARG A 301 -9.52 -8.02 -7.00
C ARG A 301 -9.50 -9.30 -7.83
N ALA A 302 -9.41 -10.47 -7.20
CA ALA A 302 -9.52 -11.78 -7.84
C ALA A 302 -10.97 -12.26 -8.02
N GLY A 303 -11.96 -11.46 -7.62
CA GLY A 303 -13.38 -11.82 -7.71
C GLY A 303 -13.84 -12.80 -6.62
N ARG A 304 -12.98 -13.13 -5.66
CA ARG A 304 -13.29 -14.04 -4.55
C ARG A 304 -13.94 -13.27 -3.39
N PHE A 305 -15.06 -12.61 -3.68
CA PHE A 305 -15.68 -11.62 -2.80
C PHE A 305 -16.04 -12.17 -1.42
N ALA A 306 -16.70 -13.34 -1.36
CA ALA A 306 -17.11 -13.93 -0.09
C ALA A 306 -15.92 -14.26 0.82
N GLN A 307 -14.81 -14.74 0.24
CA GLN A 307 -13.58 -15.02 0.99
C GLN A 307 -12.90 -13.74 1.49
N SER A 308 -13.01 -12.64 0.74
CA SER A 308 -12.40 -11.35 1.08
C SER A 308 -13.00 -10.71 2.34
N VAL A 309 -14.29 -10.94 2.60
CA VAL A 309 -15.07 -10.28 3.67
C VAL A 309 -14.40 -10.40 5.03
N SER A 310 -14.05 -11.62 5.48
CA SER A 310 -13.52 -11.85 6.83
C SER A 310 -12.15 -11.19 7.06
N PHE A 311 -11.28 -11.20 6.05
CA PHE A 311 -9.95 -10.58 6.15
C PHE A 311 -10.02 -9.05 6.17
N LEU A 312 -10.92 -8.47 5.36
CA LEU A 312 -11.13 -7.02 5.35
C LEU A 312 -11.90 -6.53 6.57
N GLU A 313 -12.85 -7.31 7.10
CA GLU A 313 -13.52 -7.05 8.38
C GLU A 313 -12.52 -6.98 9.53
N LYS A 314 -11.65 -8.00 9.63
CA LYS A 314 -10.59 -8.04 10.64
C LYS A 314 -9.66 -6.84 10.51
N SER A 315 -9.28 -6.48 9.29
CA SER A 315 -8.41 -5.33 9.02
C SER A 315 -9.08 -4.01 9.39
N ALA A 316 -10.36 -3.84 9.06
CA ALA A 316 -11.15 -2.66 9.42
C ALA A 316 -11.36 -2.55 10.93
N THR A 317 -11.43 -3.67 11.65
CA THR A 317 -11.53 -3.72 13.12
C THR A 317 -10.22 -3.33 13.79
N LEU A 318 -9.08 -3.84 13.30
CA LEU A 318 -7.76 -3.53 13.82
C LEU A 318 -7.33 -2.08 13.56
N ALA A 319 -7.83 -1.45 12.49
CA ALA A 319 -7.51 -0.09 12.11
C ALA A 319 -8.76 0.70 11.67
N PRO A 320 -9.64 1.08 12.61
CA PRO A 320 -10.94 1.67 12.30
C PRO A 320 -10.88 3.04 11.60
N GLY A 321 -9.75 3.75 11.73
CA GLY A 321 -9.49 5.04 11.08
C GLY A 321 -8.99 4.96 9.64
N LEU A 322 -8.73 3.76 9.09
CA LEU A 322 -8.26 3.61 7.71
C LEU A 322 -9.44 3.48 6.73
N GLU A 323 -9.91 4.60 6.21
CA GLU A 323 -11.06 4.68 5.29
C GLU A 323 -10.95 3.75 4.08
N HIS A 324 -9.76 3.64 3.49
CA HIS A 324 -9.53 2.78 2.32
C HIS A 324 -9.79 1.30 2.62
N ILE A 325 -9.44 0.80 3.81
CA ILE A 325 -9.71 -0.58 4.24
C ILE A 325 -11.21 -0.77 4.41
N ARG A 326 -11.90 0.17 5.08
CA ARG A 326 -13.35 0.14 5.24
C ARG A 326 -14.08 0.17 3.89
N ALA A 327 -13.61 0.98 2.94
CA ALA A 327 -14.17 1.03 1.59
C ALA A 327 -13.98 -0.29 0.83
N MET A 328 -12.83 -0.97 0.99
CA MET A 328 -12.64 -2.31 0.44
C MET A 328 -13.57 -3.32 1.10
N TYR A 329 -13.73 -3.28 2.41
CA TYR A 329 -14.66 -4.14 3.15
C TYR A 329 -16.11 -3.96 2.67
N ALA A 330 -16.57 -2.71 2.56
CA ALA A 330 -17.88 -2.37 2.05
C ALA A 330 -18.10 -2.89 0.61
N ARG A 331 -17.08 -2.82 -0.26
CA ARG A 331 -17.11 -3.39 -1.62
C ARG A 331 -17.15 -4.92 -1.61
N ALA A 332 -16.38 -5.58 -0.75
CA ALA A 332 -16.42 -7.04 -0.62
C ALA A 332 -17.80 -7.51 -0.17
N LEU A 333 -18.43 -6.83 0.79
CA LEU A 333 -19.82 -7.07 1.19
C LEU A 333 -20.80 -6.85 0.03
N ARG A 334 -20.65 -5.73 -0.69
CA ARG A 334 -21.49 -5.38 -1.85
C ARG A 334 -21.49 -6.48 -2.91
N HIS A 335 -20.30 -6.91 -3.33
CA HIS A 335 -20.14 -7.88 -4.41
C HIS A 335 -20.35 -9.33 -3.96
N SER A 336 -20.39 -9.60 -2.65
CA SER A 336 -20.82 -10.90 -2.11
C SER A 336 -22.32 -10.99 -1.84
N GLY A 337 -23.09 -9.94 -2.13
CA GLY A 337 -24.55 -9.89 -1.94
C GLY A 337 -24.99 -9.45 -0.52
N ASN A 338 -24.06 -9.13 0.37
CA ASN A 338 -24.33 -8.66 1.72
C ASN A 338 -24.67 -7.15 1.72
N HIS A 339 -25.75 -6.78 1.02
CA HIS A 339 -26.08 -5.39 0.72
C HIS A 339 -26.39 -4.55 1.96
N ALA A 340 -27.11 -5.09 2.95
CA ALA A 340 -27.43 -4.38 4.19
C ALA A 340 -26.16 -3.97 4.97
N GLN A 341 -25.23 -4.91 5.18
CA GLN A 341 -23.97 -4.61 5.86
C GLN A 341 -23.08 -3.67 5.03
N SER A 342 -23.08 -3.82 3.69
CA SER A 342 -22.36 -2.90 2.81
C SER A 342 -22.84 -1.46 2.97
N ALA A 343 -24.17 -1.25 3.04
CA ALA A 343 -24.76 0.05 3.25
C ALA A 343 -24.30 0.68 4.57
N GLU A 344 -24.27 -0.08 5.67
CA GLU A 344 -23.76 0.41 6.97
C GLU A 344 -22.30 0.89 6.88
N GLN A 345 -21.44 0.12 6.20
CA GLN A 345 -20.03 0.49 6.08
C GLN A 345 -19.82 1.73 5.20
N PHE A 346 -20.60 1.89 4.12
CA PHE A 346 -20.53 3.10 3.29
C PHE A 346 -21.17 4.31 3.99
N LEU A 347 -22.25 4.13 4.75
CA LEU A 347 -22.83 5.19 5.58
C LEU A 347 -21.82 5.69 6.61
N HIS A 348 -21.08 4.80 7.25
CA HIS A 348 -20.00 5.19 8.15
C HIS A 348 -18.95 6.06 7.43
N LEU A 349 -18.57 5.72 6.20
CA LEU A 349 -17.64 6.54 5.40
C LEU A 349 -18.25 7.90 5.02
N ALA A 350 -19.52 7.92 4.64
CA ALA A 350 -20.25 9.12 4.25
C ALA A 350 -20.45 10.08 5.45
N HIS A 351 -20.77 9.57 6.64
CA HIS A 351 -20.91 10.38 7.85
C HIS A 351 -19.58 10.94 8.34
N ALA A 352 -18.50 10.15 8.26
CA ALA A 352 -17.15 10.63 8.58
C ALA A 352 -16.66 11.71 7.59
N ASN A 353 -17.22 11.73 6.38
CA ASN A 353 -16.82 12.61 5.28
C ASN A 353 -18.04 13.21 4.55
N PRO A 354 -18.78 14.13 5.18
CA PRO A 354 -20.08 14.62 4.67
C PRO A 354 -19.98 15.33 3.31
N GLU A 355 -18.81 15.91 3.01
CA GLU A 355 -18.53 16.66 1.78
C GLU A 355 -17.88 15.79 0.68
N HIS A 356 -17.44 14.57 1.02
CA HIS A 356 -16.72 13.73 0.06
C HIS A 356 -17.70 13.00 -0.87
N ALA A 357 -17.95 13.59 -2.04
CA ALA A 357 -18.92 13.12 -3.05
C ALA A 357 -18.88 11.60 -3.35
N ARG A 358 -17.67 11.02 -3.44
CA ARG A 358 -17.48 9.58 -3.66
C ARG A 358 -18.19 8.73 -2.60
N TRP A 359 -18.08 9.09 -1.31
CA TRP A 359 -18.64 8.31 -0.22
C TRP A 359 -20.16 8.51 -0.13
N GLN A 360 -20.64 9.72 -0.38
CA GLN A 360 -22.07 10.03 -0.47
C GLN A 360 -22.75 9.20 -1.57
N ARG A 361 -22.21 9.21 -2.80
CA ARG A 361 -22.75 8.41 -3.91
C ARG A 361 -22.64 6.90 -3.66
N ALA A 362 -21.52 6.44 -3.07
CA ALA A 362 -21.34 5.02 -2.76
C ALA A 362 -22.32 4.53 -1.68
N ALA A 363 -22.57 5.34 -0.64
CA ALA A 363 -23.56 5.04 0.40
C ALA A 363 -24.98 5.01 -0.15
N ALA A 364 -25.36 6.02 -0.94
CA ALA A 364 -26.67 6.05 -1.60
C ALA A 364 -26.88 4.80 -2.49
N GLY A 365 -25.91 4.44 -3.33
CA GLY A 365 -26.00 3.23 -4.15
C GLY A 365 -26.07 1.93 -3.34
N ALA A 366 -25.33 1.83 -2.24
CA ALA A 366 -25.38 0.66 -1.35
C ALA A 366 -26.71 0.55 -0.60
N LEU A 367 -27.29 1.68 -0.16
CA LEU A 367 -28.63 1.74 0.42
C LEU A 367 -29.70 1.27 -0.57
N THR A 368 -29.61 1.69 -1.83
CA THR A 368 -30.51 1.20 -2.88
C THR A 368 -30.46 -0.32 -3.03
N GLN A 369 -29.25 -0.89 -3.07
CA GLN A 369 -29.07 -2.34 -3.18
C GLN A 369 -29.56 -3.09 -1.95
N ALA A 370 -29.55 -2.45 -0.78
CA ALA A 370 -30.13 -2.97 0.45
C ALA A 370 -31.67 -2.81 0.50
N GLY A 371 -32.30 -2.21 -0.51
CA GLY A 371 -33.75 -1.94 -0.54
C GLY A 371 -34.18 -0.71 0.28
N ARG A 372 -33.24 0.06 0.83
CA ARG A 372 -33.48 1.24 1.69
C ARG A 372 -33.61 2.52 0.84
N MET A 373 -34.64 2.53 -0.01
CA MET A 373 -34.83 3.54 -1.06
C MET A 373 -35.01 4.96 -0.51
N GLU A 374 -35.82 5.13 0.54
CA GLU A 374 -36.10 6.45 1.12
C GLU A 374 -34.86 7.06 1.77
N GLU A 375 -34.08 6.26 2.49
CA GLU A 375 -32.82 6.72 3.10
C GLU A 375 -31.79 7.10 2.04
N ALA A 376 -31.70 6.34 0.96
CA ALA A 376 -30.83 6.66 -0.16
C ALA A 376 -31.21 7.99 -0.83
N ALA A 377 -32.51 8.22 -1.04
CA ALA A 377 -33.04 9.46 -1.61
C ALA A 377 -32.72 10.65 -0.69
N ASN A 378 -33.05 10.56 0.60
CA ASN A 378 -32.80 11.60 1.58
C ASN A 378 -31.30 11.95 1.68
N LEU A 379 -30.42 10.95 1.67
CA LEU A 379 -28.97 11.15 1.70
C LEU A 379 -28.48 11.90 0.46
N LEU A 380 -28.94 11.49 -0.73
CA LEU A 380 -28.53 12.10 -1.98
C LEU A 380 -29.09 13.52 -2.13
N ASP A 381 -30.36 13.74 -1.78
CA ASP A 381 -31.01 15.05 -1.81
C ASP A 381 -30.31 16.04 -0.87
N ALA A 382 -29.97 15.61 0.35
CA ALA A 382 -29.23 16.44 1.30
C ALA A 382 -27.82 16.77 0.77
N PHE A 383 -27.15 15.81 0.13
CA PHE A 383 -25.83 16.01 -0.46
C PHE A 383 -25.87 16.97 -1.66
N ILE A 384 -26.82 16.81 -2.58
CA ILE A 384 -27.01 17.70 -3.74
C ILE A 384 -27.39 19.11 -3.26
N SER A 385 -28.29 19.24 -2.28
CA SER A 385 -28.70 20.54 -1.74
C SER A 385 -27.53 21.33 -1.15
N ARG A 386 -26.66 20.68 -0.36
CA ARG A 386 -25.45 21.32 0.19
C ARG A 386 -24.51 21.81 -0.91
N ARG A 387 -24.29 21.00 -1.95
CA ARG A 387 -23.44 21.37 -3.09
C ARG A 387 -24.06 22.51 -3.90
N SER A 388 -25.35 22.44 -4.21
CA SER A 388 -26.07 23.48 -4.95
C SER A 388 -26.00 24.84 -4.24
N ALA A 389 -26.07 24.87 -2.91
CA ALA A 389 -25.94 26.09 -2.12
C ALA A 389 -24.55 26.76 -2.25
N GLY A 390 -23.49 26.00 -2.53
CA GLY A 390 -22.14 26.52 -2.76
C GLY A 390 -21.86 26.96 -4.20
N MET A 391 -22.78 26.70 -5.13
CA MET A 391 -22.56 26.96 -6.57
C MET A 391 -22.93 28.39 -6.98
N PRO A 392 -22.19 28.99 -7.92
CA PRO A 392 -22.51 30.30 -8.50
C PRO A 392 -23.91 30.35 -9.12
N ALA A 393 -24.47 31.56 -9.22
CA ALA A 393 -25.84 31.74 -9.67
C ALA A 393 -26.06 31.23 -11.11
N THR A 394 -25.11 31.49 -12.01
CA THR A 394 -25.16 31.09 -13.43
C THR A 394 -23.99 30.18 -13.81
N PHE A 395 -24.16 29.39 -14.87
CA PHE A 395 -23.12 28.52 -15.40
C PHE A 395 -21.92 29.33 -15.87
N GLU A 396 -22.14 30.47 -16.55
CA GLU A 396 -21.09 31.39 -16.99
C GLU A 396 -20.18 31.82 -15.83
N GLN A 397 -20.77 32.21 -14.70
CA GLN A 397 -20.01 32.60 -13.50
C GLN A 397 -19.22 31.44 -12.90
N ALA A 398 -19.74 30.22 -12.98
CA ALA A 398 -19.04 29.03 -12.53
C ALA A 398 -17.89 28.66 -13.48
N PHE A 399 -18.14 28.73 -14.79
CA PHE A 399 -17.19 28.42 -15.84
C PHE A 399 -16.01 29.40 -15.85
N ALA A 400 -16.26 30.69 -15.66
CA ALA A 400 -15.23 31.73 -15.58
C ALA A 400 -14.23 31.53 -14.41
N ARG A 401 -14.59 30.74 -13.38
CA ARG A 401 -13.68 30.44 -12.26
C ARG A 401 -12.67 29.35 -12.58
N ILE A 402 -12.90 28.54 -13.61
CA ILE A 402 -12.04 27.39 -13.94
C ILE A 402 -10.62 27.85 -14.23
N ASP A 403 -10.43 28.95 -14.97
CA ASP A 403 -9.11 29.45 -15.34
C ASP A 403 -8.23 29.76 -14.13
N ALA A 404 -8.80 30.38 -13.10
CA ALA A 404 -8.11 30.67 -11.84
C ALA A 404 -7.82 29.40 -11.02
N GLN A 405 -8.72 28.42 -11.07
CA GLN A 405 -8.62 27.17 -10.29
C GLN A 405 -7.67 26.15 -10.91
N ALA A 406 -7.49 26.16 -12.24
CA ALA A 406 -6.67 25.18 -12.97
C ALA A 406 -5.24 25.06 -12.42
N ALA A 407 -4.66 26.16 -11.94
CA ALA A 407 -3.31 26.16 -11.34
C ALA A 407 -3.22 25.49 -9.95
N THR A 408 -4.37 25.24 -9.30
CA THR A 408 -4.44 24.78 -7.90
C THR A 408 -4.98 23.36 -7.75
N VAL A 409 -5.65 22.83 -8.78
CA VAL A 409 -6.24 21.49 -8.73
C VAL A 409 -5.15 20.41 -8.73
N THR A 410 -5.29 19.44 -7.83
CA THR A 410 -4.32 18.35 -7.72
C THR A 410 -4.77 17.16 -8.56
N VAL A 411 -4.03 16.88 -9.63
CA VAL A 411 -4.16 15.65 -10.43
C VAL A 411 -2.96 14.74 -10.13
N PRO A 412 -3.14 13.41 -9.98
CA PRO A 412 -2.02 12.50 -9.75
C PRO A 412 -0.94 12.63 -10.82
N ARG A 413 0.30 12.86 -10.38
CA ARG A 413 1.45 13.13 -11.26
C ARG A 413 1.67 12.04 -12.32
N ALA A 414 1.51 10.78 -11.95
CA ALA A 414 1.64 9.65 -12.87
C ALA A 414 0.66 9.74 -14.06
N ARG A 415 -0.55 10.28 -13.88
CA ARG A 415 -1.52 10.47 -14.98
C ARG A 415 -1.06 11.57 -15.93
N LEU A 416 -0.57 12.68 -15.38
CA LEU A 416 -0.04 13.79 -16.17
C LEU A 416 1.19 13.35 -16.97
N ASP A 417 2.11 12.59 -16.35
CA ASP A 417 3.34 12.13 -17.01
C ASP A 417 3.05 11.07 -18.09
N TRP A 418 2.12 10.15 -17.81
CA TRP A 418 1.69 9.19 -18.82
C TRP A 418 1.02 9.88 -20.01
N ALA A 419 0.04 10.76 -19.77
CA ALA A 419 -0.63 11.48 -20.85
C ALA A 419 0.32 12.40 -21.64
N TRP A 420 1.32 13.01 -20.98
CA TRP A 420 2.40 13.72 -21.65
C TRP A 420 3.13 12.82 -22.63
N ALA A 421 3.56 11.63 -22.21
CA ALA A 421 4.29 10.72 -23.10
C ALA A 421 3.51 10.33 -24.36
N LEU A 422 2.18 10.52 -24.39
CA LEU A 422 1.30 10.14 -25.50
C LEU A 422 0.94 11.26 -26.48
N ARG A 423 1.40 12.50 -26.28
CA ARG A 423 1.09 13.65 -27.16
C ARG A 423 1.43 13.35 -28.63
N GLY A 424 0.57 13.78 -29.55
CA GLY A 424 0.76 13.61 -30.99
C GLY A 424 1.82 14.57 -31.56
N GLU A 425 2.33 14.27 -32.76
CA GLU A 425 3.34 15.07 -33.46
C GLU A 425 2.89 16.52 -33.71
N GLN A 426 1.59 16.77 -33.96
CA GLN A 426 1.04 18.12 -34.09
C GLN A 426 1.18 18.96 -32.81
N GLN A 427 1.04 18.35 -31.63
CA GLN A 427 1.35 19.03 -30.36
C GLN A 427 2.84 19.17 -30.09
N ALA A 428 3.67 18.34 -30.71
CA ALA A 428 5.11 18.51 -30.64
C ALA A 428 5.59 19.68 -31.51
N GLN A 429 4.77 20.12 -32.48
CA GLN A 429 5.08 21.21 -33.41
C GLN A 429 4.60 22.59 -32.92
N GLU A 430 3.52 22.68 -32.14
CA GLU A 430 3.17 23.90 -31.39
C GLU A 430 3.91 23.91 -30.04
N PRO A 431 4.92 24.78 -29.82
CA PRO A 431 5.78 24.72 -28.65
C PRO A 431 5.05 25.22 -27.40
N MET A 432 4.24 24.35 -26.77
CA MET A 432 3.73 24.56 -25.42
C MET A 432 4.71 24.04 -24.39
N THR A 433 4.96 24.83 -23.34
CA THR A 433 5.74 24.37 -22.19
C THR A 433 4.97 23.28 -21.44
N ARG A 434 5.70 22.43 -20.69
CA ARG A 434 5.10 21.39 -19.85
C ARG A 434 4.07 21.97 -18.88
N GLU A 435 4.41 23.11 -18.28
CA GLU A 435 3.58 23.81 -17.31
C GLU A 435 2.29 24.33 -17.94
N ALA A 436 2.36 24.91 -19.15
CA ALA A 436 1.18 25.38 -19.87
C ALA A 436 0.27 24.22 -20.26
N TRP A 437 0.84 23.09 -20.69
CA TRP A 437 0.10 21.88 -21.02
C TRP A 437 -0.59 21.26 -19.80
N GLU A 438 0.11 21.15 -18.67
CA GLU A 438 -0.47 20.64 -17.43
C GLU A 438 -1.64 21.51 -16.97
N ARG A 439 -1.47 22.84 -17.03
CA ARG A 439 -2.55 23.79 -16.72
C ARG A 439 -3.77 23.58 -17.62
N ALA A 440 -3.59 23.41 -18.93
CA ALA A 440 -4.69 23.15 -19.85
C ALA A 440 -5.37 21.79 -19.57
N ALA A 441 -4.60 20.76 -19.20
CA ALA A 441 -5.15 19.46 -18.85
C ALA A 441 -5.96 19.50 -17.55
N GLN A 442 -5.48 20.28 -16.57
CA GLN A 442 -6.16 20.57 -15.32
C GLN A 442 -7.44 21.40 -15.54
N TRP A 443 -7.40 22.36 -16.46
CA TRP A 443 -8.58 23.11 -16.90
C TRP A 443 -9.65 22.16 -17.44
N GLY A 444 -9.28 21.25 -18.35
CA GLY A 444 -10.21 20.26 -18.90
C GLY A 444 -10.80 19.31 -17.86
N TYR A 445 -9.97 18.88 -16.89
CA TYR A 445 -10.42 18.13 -15.72
C TYR A 445 -11.51 18.88 -14.95
N LEU A 446 -11.29 20.16 -14.63
CA LEU A 446 -12.23 20.98 -13.89
C LEU A 446 -13.51 21.26 -14.68
N ALA A 447 -13.39 21.52 -15.99
CA ALA A 447 -14.53 21.77 -16.86
C ALA A 447 -15.48 20.56 -16.92
N ASP A 448 -14.96 19.33 -17.09
CA ASP A 448 -15.78 18.10 -17.06
C ASP A 448 -16.48 17.90 -15.71
N HIS A 449 -15.80 18.19 -14.60
CA HIS A 449 -16.42 18.10 -13.26
C HIS A 449 -17.47 19.18 -13.05
N LEU A 450 -17.26 20.40 -13.55
CA LEU A 450 -18.28 21.45 -13.47
C LEU A 450 -19.52 21.07 -14.28
N LEU A 451 -19.37 20.49 -15.46
CA LEU A 451 -20.51 20.02 -16.26
C LEU A 451 -21.34 18.99 -15.48
N LEU A 452 -20.70 17.98 -14.88
CA LEU A 452 -21.39 17.02 -14.01
C LEU A 452 -22.10 17.71 -12.84
N ASP A 453 -21.38 18.59 -12.15
CA ASP A 453 -21.87 19.25 -10.95
C ASP A 453 -23.08 20.14 -11.28
N TRP A 454 -23.05 20.83 -12.42
CA TRP A 454 -24.16 21.64 -12.92
C TRP A 454 -25.38 20.78 -13.24
N LEU A 455 -25.20 19.72 -14.02
CA LEU A 455 -26.29 18.81 -14.39
C LEU A 455 -26.91 18.10 -13.16
N GLU A 456 -26.14 17.86 -12.10
CA GLU A 456 -26.65 17.28 -10.85
C GLU A 456 -27.31 18.30 -9.91
N CYS A 457 -26.80 19.54 -9.83
CA CYS A 457 -27.18 20.49 -8.78
C CYS A 457 -28.08 21.65 -9.26
N ARG A 458 -28.15 21.87 -10.57
CA ARG A 458 -28.89 22.97 -11.25
C ARG A 458 -29.65 22.42 -12.45
N GLU A 459 -30.42 21.36 -12.21
CA GLU A 459 -31.21 20.70 -13.25
C GLU A 459 -32.20 21.65 -13.94
N ASP A 460 -32.76 22.59 -13.19
CA ASP A 460 -33.67 23.64 -13.66
C ASP A 460 -33.02 24.64 -14.61
N ARG A 461 -31.69 24.61 -14.75
CA ARG A 461 -30.87 25.48 -15.60
C ARG A 461 -29.81 24.67 -16.37
N ALA A 462 -30.09 23.40 -16.65
CA ALA A 462 -29.15 22.51 -17.32
C ALA A 462 -28.79 23.00 -18.74
N GLU A 463 -29.72 23.70 -19.40
CA GLU A 463 -29.57 24.29 -20.73
C GLU A 463 -28.42 25.31 -20.82
N GLU A 464 -28.04 25.98 -19.73
CA GLU A 464 -26.92 26.94 -19.76
C GLU A 464 -25.60 26.28 -20.10
N ALA A 465 -25.40 25.03 -19.67
CA ALA A 465 -24.22 24.27 -20.04
C ALA A 465 -24.28 23.85 -21.53
N MET A 466 -25.48 23.68 -22.09
CA MET A 466 -25.68 23.25 -23.49
C MET A 466 -25.21 24.30 -24.48
N GLU A 467 -25.17 25.57 -24.09
CA GLU A 467 -24.58 26.65 -24.89
C GLU A 467 -23.10 26.42 -25.21
N LEU A 468 -22.39 25.52 -24.51
CA LEU A 468 -21.01 25.16 -24.85
C LEU A 468 -20.89 24.24 -26.06
N LEU A 469 -21.95 23.55 -26.46
CA LEU A 469 -21.92 22.68 -27.63
C LEU A 469 -21.66 23.52 -28.89
N SER A 470 -20.91 22.94 -29.83
CA SER A 470 -20.81 23.47 -31.18
C SER A 470 -22.12 23.23 -31.94
N ASP A 471 -22.16 23.67 -33.19
CA ASP A 471 -23.15 23.18 -34.14
C ASP A 471 -23.15 21.63 -34.17
N LEU A 472 -24.34 21.04 -34.26
CA LEU A 472 -24.58 19.60 -34.21
C LEU A 472 -24.90 19.00 -35.59
N ASP A 473 -24.90 19.80 -36.67
CA ASP A 473 -25.21 19.36 -38.04
C ASP A 473 -24.44 18.09 -38.47
N GLU A 474 -23.13 18.03 -38.22
CA GLU A 474 -22.30 16.86 -38.56
C GLU A 474 -22.72 15.61 -37.76
N ALA A 475 -23.05 15.79 -36.47
CA ALA A 475 -23.50 14.71 -35.62
C ALA A 475 -24.91 14.23 -36.04
N GLU A 476 -25.81 15.15 -36.38
CA GLU A 476 -27.14 14.84 -36.91
C GLU A 476 -27.04 13.99 -38.18
N GLN A 477 -26.21 14.40 -39.13
CA GLN A 477 -25.96 13.64 -40.37
C GLN A 477 -25.37 12.25 -40.09
N PHE A 478 -24.47 12.14 -39.11
CA PHE A 478 -23.89 10.86 -38.72
C PHE A 478 -24.93 9.91 -38.11
N PHE A 479 -25.81 10.41 -37.24
CA PHE A 479 -26.82 9.62 -36.53
C PHE A 479 -28.09 9.37 -37.35
N ALA A 480 -28.40 10.17 -38.36
CA ALA A 480 -29.56 10.02 -39.22
C ALA A 480 -29.77 8.57 -39.74
N PRO A 481 -28.80 7.90 -40.39
CA PRO A 481 -28.99 6.53 -40.86
C PRO A 481 -29.18 5.51 -39.73
N LEU A 482 -28.62 5.77 -38.54
CA LEU A 482 -28.81 4.90 -37.37
C LEU A 482 -30.23 5.05 -36.81
N ARG A 483 -30.74 6.29 -36.73
CA ARG A 483 -32.12 6.60 -36.31
C ARG A 483 -33.14 6.02 -37.28
N GLU A 484 -32.95 6.22 -38.58
CA GLU A 484 -33.85 5.73 -39.63
C GLU A 484 -34.00 4.20 -39.62
N SER A 485 -32.96 3.47 -39.19
CA SER A 485 -33.02 2.02 -39.07
C SER A 485 -34.03 1.53 -38.01
N GLY A 486 -34.36 2.38 -37.03
CA GLY A 486 -35.19 2.03 -35.86
C GLY A 486 -34.57 0.98 -34.92
N ARG A 487 -33.34 0.52 -35.19
CA ARG A 487 -32.62 -0.48 -34.40
C ARG A 487 -31.78 0.22 -33.33
N GLY A 488 -31.65 -0.42 -32.16
CA GLY A 488 -30.75 0.07 -31.13
C GLY A 488 -29.29 -0.01 -31.58
N PHE A 489 -28.43 0.78 -30.96
CA PHE A 489 -27.01 0.82 -31.29
C PHE A 489 -26.17 1.15 -30.06
N VAL A 490 -24.89 0.78 -30.10
CA VAL A 490 -23.97 1.04 -28.99
C VAL A 490 -23.15 2.29 -29.24
N VAL A 491 -23.20 3.23 -28.29
CA VAL A 491 -22.29 4.38 -28.21
C VAL A 491 -21.18 4.02 -27.23
N ALA A 492 -20.03 3.60 -27.76
CA ALA A 492 -18.87 3.19 -26.97
C ALA A 492 -17.94 4.37 -26.72
N THR A 493 -17.88 4.84 -25.48
CA THR A 493 -17.00 5.94 -25.06
C THR A 493 -15.91 5.45 -24.10
N ALA A 494 -15.10 6.38 -23.60
CA ALA A 494 -14.10 6.17 -22.56
C ALA A 494 -14.18 7.30 -21.52
N HIS A 495 -13.46 7.20 -20.41
CA HIS A 495 -13.35 8.30 -19.45
C HIS A 495 -12.39 9.41 -19.96
N VAL A 496 -12.77 10.07 -21.05
CA VAL A 496 -12.02 11.12 -21.75
C VAL A 496 -12.96 12.27 -22.17
N GLY A 497 -12.38 13.43 -22.45
CA GLY A 497 -13.11 14.62 -22.91
C GLY A 497 -14.06 15.21 -21.88
N PRO A 498 -14.84 16.25 -22.27
CA PRO A 498 -16.03 16.68 -21.56
C PRO A 498 -17.14 15.64 -21.74
N MET A 499 -17.01 14.50 -21.06
CA MET A 499 -17.84 13.31 -21.25
C MET A 499 -19.33 13.63 -21.14
N TYR A 500 -19.71 14.56 -20.26
CA TYR A 500 -21.10 14.98 -20.06
C TYR A 500 -21.68 15.84 -21.19
N GLY A 501 -20.83 16.55 -21.95
CA GLY A 501 -21.26 17.23 -23.17
C GLY A 501 -21.80 16.26 -24.21
N GLY A 502 -21.33 15.01 -24.18
CA GLY A 502 -21.86 13.96 -25.03
C GLY A 502 -23.30 13.57 -24.69
N LEU A 503 -23.69 13.65 -23.41
CA LEU A 503 -25.07 13.43 -22.98
C LEU A 503 -25.99 14.47 -23.60
N MET A 504 -25.56 15.73 -23.49
CA MET A 504 -26.33 16.89 -23.91
C MET A 504 -26.53 16.90 -25.43
N ALA A 505 -25.52 16.51 -26.20
CA ALA A 505 -25.62 16.42 -27.64
C ALA A 505 -26.64 15.37 -28.11
N LEU A 506 -26.65 14.17 -27.51
CA LEU A 506 -27.65 13.15 -27.90
C LEU A 506 -29.08 13.55 -27.50
N ASP A 507 -29.23 14.27 -26.38
CA ASP A 507 -30.53 14.79 -25.92
C ASP A 507 -31.06 15.86 -26.87
N LEU A 508 -30.23 16.83 -27.28
CA LEU A 508 -30.59 17.86 -28.27
C LEU A 508 -30.89 17.30 -29.66
N LEU A 509 -30.26 16.18 -30.02
CA LEU A 509 -30.52 15.46 -31.27
C LEU A 509 -31.74 14.54 -31.18
N ASP A 510 -32.52 14.58 -30.11
CA ASP A 510 -33.68 13.71 -29.86
C ASP A 510 -33.36 12.21 -30.05
N ILE A 511 -32.15 11.78 -29.68
CA ILE A 511 -31.72 10.39 -29.80
C ILE A 511 -32.18 9.64 -28.54
N PRO A 512 -33.11 8.65 -28.65
CA PRO A 512 -33.56 7.89 -27.49
C PRO A 512 -32.40 7.06 -26.94
N SER A 513 -31.85 7.48 -25.81
CA SER A 513 -30.60 6.96 -25.28
C SER A 513 -30.70 6.50 -23.83
N ARG A 514 -29.92 5.48 -23.47
CA ARG A 514 -29.75 4.96 -22.11
C ARG A 514 -28.28 4.92 -21.74
N TRP A 515 -27.94 5.49 -20.59
CA TRP A 515 -26.55 5.74 -20.20
C TRP A 515 -26.13 4.90 -19.01
N ILE A 516 -25.01 4.20 -19.15
CA ILE A 516 -24.45 3.44 -18.04
C ILE A 516 -23.57 4.36 -17.19
N ALA A 517 -24.02 4.69 -15.98
CA ALA A 517 -23.34 5.65 -15.09
C ALA A 517 -23.21 5.14 -13.65
N SER A 518 -22.32 5.74 -12.86
CA SER A 518 -22.14 5.43 -11.43
C SER A 518 -22.96 6.33 -10.51
N THR A 519 -23.80 7.21 -11.06
CA THR A 519 -24.76 8.02 -10.29
C THR A 519 -25.96 7.14 -9.92
N PRO A 520 -26.39 7.11 -8.65
CA PRO A 520 -27.59 6.37 -8.24
C PRO A 520 -28.83 6.83 -9.02
N GLY A 521 -29.63 5.90 -9.54
CA GLY A 521 -30.85 6.19 -10.30
C GLY A 521 -32.05 6.64 -9.45
N ILE A 522 -31.85 6.81 -8.14
CA ILE A 522 -32.87 7.31 -7.20
C ILE A 522 -33.06 8.82 -7.32
N SER A 523 -32.12 9.53 -7.93
CA SER A 523 -32.30 10.95 -8.26
C SER A 523 -33.59 11.14 -9.06
N ARG A 524 -34.39 12.15 -8.68
CA ARG A 524 -35.66 12.46 -9.36
C ARG A 524 -35.49 13.23 -10.66
N SER A 525 -34.24 13.52 -11.04
CA SER A 525 -33.91 14.33 -12.20
C SER A 525 -34.29 13.68 -13.53
N HIS A 526 -34.60 14.51 -14.54
CA HIS A 526 -34.82 14.13 -15.93
C HIS A 526 -33.67 13.27 -16.45
N TYR A 527 -32.44 13.68 -16.19
CA TYR A 527 -31.23 12.92 -16.52
C TYR A 527 -31.19 11.53 -15.87
N ALA A 528 -31.65 11.40 -14.62
CA ALA A 528 -31.64 10.12 -13.92
C ALA A 528 -32.57 9.08 -14.56
N ARG A 529 -33.64 9.51 -15.24
CA ARG A 529 -34.58 8.61 -15.93
C ARG A 529 -33.92 7.88 -17.11
N SER A 530 -32.91 8.48 -17.73
CA SER A 530 -32.16 7.88 -18.84
C SER A 530 -30.97 7.04 -18.37
N LEU A 531 -30.73 6.93 -17.06
CA LEU A 531 -29.60 6.16 -16.52
C LEU A 531 -29.93 4.66 -16.32
N ILE A 532 -28.98 3.84 -16.74
CA ILE A 532 -28.78 2.48 -16.23
C ILE A 532 -27.68 2.57 -15.17
N SER A 533 -28.07 2.80 -13.92
CA SER A 533 -27.09 3.00 -12.85
C SER A 533 -26.36 1.72 -12.47
N THR A 534 -25.05 1.85 -12.28
CA THR A 534 -24.13 0.79 -11.86
C THR A 534 -23.83 0.85 -10.37
N SER A 535 -24.36 1.84 -9.66
CA SER A 535 -24.19 2.00 -8.21
C SER A 535 -25.32 1.36 -7.42
N ASP A 536 -26.54 1.35 -7.97
CA ASP A 536 -27.74 0.81 -7.34
C ASP A 536 -28.17 -0.58 -7.87
N ARG A 537 -27.71 -0.98 -9.05
CA ARG A 537 -27.98 -2.30 -9.64
C ARG A 537 -26.79 -3.23 -9.52
N THR A 538 -27.07 -4.53 -9.53
CA THR A 538 -26.05 -5.56 -9.74
C THR A 538 -25.59 -5.57 -11.19
N GLU A 539 -24.41 -6.12 -11.47
CA GLU A 539 -23.88 -6.23 -12.84
C GLU A 539 -24.84 -6.97 -13.78
N VAL A 540 -25.49 -8.02 -13.29
CA VAL A 540 -26.49 -8.78 -14.05
C VAL A 540 -27.70 -7.90 -14.40
N GLN A 541 -28.16 -7.06 -13.46
CA GLN A 541 -29.28 -6.14 -13.71
C GLN A 541 -28.91 -5.03 -14.70
N VAL A 542 -27.68 -4.51 -14.62
CA VAL A 542 -27.16 -3.54 -15.60
C VAL A 542 -27.15 -4.17 -16.99
N VAL A 543 -26.56 -5.35 -17.15
CA VAL A 543 -26.52 -6.08 -18.43
C VAL A 543 -27.92 -6.32 -18.99
N LYS A 544 -28.86 -6.80 -18.17
CA LYS A 544 -30.25 -7.03 -18.60
C LYS A 544 -30.92 -5.74 -19.06
N ALA A 545 -30.76 -4.65 -18.32
CA ALA A 545 -31.34 -3.36 -18.68
C ALA A 545 -30.74 -2.81 -19.98
N SER A 546 -29.44 -2.96 -20.19
CA SER A 546 -28.76 -2.54 -21.42
C SER A 546 -29.22 -3.34 -22.64
N LEU A 547 -29.31 -4.67 -22.52
CA LEU A 547 -29.81 -5.51 -23.62
C LEU A 547 -31.27 -5.19 -23.95
N LYS A 548 -32.11 -4.98 -22.93
CA LYS A 548 -33.50 -4.56 -23.12
C LYS A 548 -33.59 -3.23 -23.88
N ALA A 549 -32.84 -2.21 -23.46
CA ALA A 549 -32.83 -0.91 -24.12
C ALA A 549 -32.40 -1.00 -25.59
N LEU A 550 -31.35 -1.78 -25.90
CA LEU A 550 -30.90 -2.02 -27.27
C LEU A 550 -32.00 -2.68 -28.13
N GLN A 551 -32.73 -3.64 -27.56
CA GLN A 551 -33.85 -4.32 -28.24
C GLN A 551 -35.06 -3.39 -28.45
N GLU A 552 -35.26 -2.42 -27.56
CA GLU A 552 -36.29 -1.37 -27.66
C GLU A 552 -35.89 -0.21 -28.59
N GLY A 553 -34.82 -0.36 -29.38
CA GLY A 553 -34.42 0.67 -30.35
C GLY A 553 -33.60 1.81 -29.76
N HIS A 554 -33.23 1.77 -28.48
CA HIS A 554 -32.46 2.85 -27.86
C HIS A 554 -30.96 2.74 -28.18
N ALA A 555 -30.30 3.89 -28.24
CA ALA A 555 -28.86 3.98 -28.10
C ALA A 555 -28.45 3.59 -26.68
N VAL A 556 -27.51 2.66 -26.52
CA VAL A 556 -26.90 2.38 -25.20
C VAL A 556 -25.50 2.93 -25.15
N CYS A 557 -25.32 3.90 -24.28
CA CYS A 557 -24.10 4.64 -24.12
C CYS A 557 -23.33 4.13 -22.90
N LEU A 558 -22.08 3.70 -23.12
CA LEU A 558 -21.24 3.20 -22.05
C LEU A 558 -19.77 3.54 -22.23
N ALA A 559 -19.13 3.87 -21.11
CA ALA A 559 -17.68 3.94 -21.03
C ALA A 559 -17.11 2.52 -20.91
N VAL A 560 -16.44 2.04 -21.95
CA VAL A 560 -15.96 0.65 -22.04
C VAL A 560 -14.85 0.35 -21.02
N ASP A 561 -14.15 1.40 -20.59
CA ASP A 561 -13.16 1.37 -19.52
C ASP A 561 -13.75 1.53 -18.10
N GLY A 562 -15.08 1.64 -17.99
CA GLY A 562 -15.76 2.11 -16.78
C GLY A 562 -16.15 1.07 -15.73
N ALA A 563 -15.79 -0.21 -15.90
CA ALA A 563 -16.29 -1.26 -15.01
C ALA A 563 -15.96 -0.99 -13.53
N LEU A 564 -16.99 -1.00 -12.66
CA LEU A 564 -16.86 -0.76 -11.22
C LEU A 564 -16.43 -2.00 -10.44
N ASN A 565 -16.61 -3.19 -11.02
CA ASN A 565 -16.19 -4.46 -10.45
C ASN A 565 -14.68 -4.40 -10.15
N PRO A 566 -14.25 -4.59 -8.88
CA PRO A 566 -12.83 -4.66 -8.54
C PRO A 566 -12.05 -5.74 -9.30
N ALA A 567 -12.74 -6.77 -9.80
CA ALA A 567 -12.22 -7.88 -10.58
C ALA A 567 -12.45 -7.72 -12.09
N ALA A 568 -12.83 -6.52 -12.55
CA ALA A 568 -12.98 -6.24 -13.98
C ALA A 568 -11.69 -6.55 -14.75
N ALA A 569 -11.85 -7.08 -15.96
CA ALA A 569 -10.74 -7.39 -16.84
C ALA A 569 -9.90 -6.13 -17.13
N ARG A 570 -8.60 -6.35 -17.31
CA ARG A 570 -7.65 -5.32 -17.69
C ARG A 570 -6.89 -5.76 -18.92
N VAL A 571 -6.53 -4.78 -19.74
CA VAL A 571 -5.79 -4.98 -20.98
C VAL A 571 -4.60 -4.02 -21.04
N PRO A 572 -3.50 -4.43 -21.68
CA PRO A 572 -2.36 -3.54 -21.88
C PRO A 572 -2.74 -2.42 -22.85
N PHE A 573 -2.33 -1.19 -22.51
CA PHE A 573 -2.50 -0.02 -23.37
C PHE A 573 -1.40 1.00 -23.07
N GLU A 574 -0.58 1.32 -24.08
CA GLU A 574 0.45 2.37 -24.00
C GLU A 574 1.34 2.29 -22.74
N GLY A 575 1.87 1.09 -22.46
CA GLY A 575 2.74 0.85 -21.31
C GLY A 575 2.03 0.74 -19.95
N GLN A 576 0.70 0.91 -19.89
CA GLN A 576 -0.13 0.78 -18.69
C GLN A 576 -1.13 -0.38 -18.83
N GLU A 577 -1.87 -0.64 -17.76
CA GLU A 577 -2.99 -1.60 -17.74
C GLU A 577 -4.29 -0.81 -17.49
N ILE A 578 -5.24 -0.86 -18.42
CA ILE A 578 -6.51 -0.15 -18.29
C ILE A 578 -7.65 -1.15 -18.08
N THR A 579 -8.69 -0.74 -17.38
CA THR A 579 -9.93 -1.52 -17.30
C THR A 579 -10.57 -1.60 -18.67
N TRP A 580 -11.11 -2.77 -19.03
CA TRP A 580 -11.83 -2.95 -20.29
C TRP A 580 -12.94 -4.00 -20.14
N SER A 581 -14.09 -3.72 -20.74
CA SER A 581 -15.26 -4.60 -20.74
C SER A 581 -15.60 -5.08 -22.14
N SER A 582 -15.73 -6.40 -22.32
CA SER A 582 -16.18 -6.99 -23.59
C SER A 582 -17.69 -6.88 -23.83
N PHE A 583 -18.45 -6.28 -22.89
CA PHE A 583 -19.91 -6.24 -22.96
C PHE A 583 -20.42 -5.60 -24.26
N ALA A 584 -19.91 -4.43 -24.65
CA ALA A 584 -20.33 -3.71 -25.86
C ALA A 584 -20.17 -4.58 -27.11
N ALA A 585 -18.95 -5.05 -27.39
CA ALA A 585 -18.66 -5.91 -28.52
C ALA A 585 -19.54 -7.18 -28.52
N ARG A 586 -19.66 -7.86 -27.37
CA ARG A 586 -20.48 -9.08 -27.28
C ARG A 586 -21.97 -8.81 -27.52
N ALA A 587 -22.49 -7.65 -27.09
CA ALA A 587 -23.86 -7.26 -27.36
C ALA A 587 -24.09 -6.98 -28.84
N CYS A 588 -23.19 -6.24 -29.48
CA CYS A 588 -23.23 -5.94 -30.93
C CYS A 588 -23.20 -7.21 -31.78
N TYR A 589 -22.30 -8.14 -31.48
CA TYR A 589 -22.21 -9.41 -32.22
C TYR A 589 -23.49 -10.23 -32.09
N ARG A 590 -24.00 -10.40 -30.86
CA ARG A 590 -25.17 -11.27 -30.61
C ARG A 590 -26.47 -10.72 -31.14
N LEU A 591 -26.63 -9.40 -31.14
CA LEU A 591 -27.84 -8.72 -31.59
C LEU A 591 -27.73 -8.21 -33.04
N GLY A 592 -26.54 -8.34 -33.66
CA GLY A 592 -26.23 -7.82 -34.99
C GLY A 592 -26.37 -6.29 -35.08
N LEU A 593 -26.13 -5.56 -33.99
CA LEU A 593 -26.39 -4.12 -33.90
C LEU A 593 -25.14 -3.30 -34.21
N PRO A 594 -25.29 -2.11 -34.82
CA PRO A 594 -24.17 -1.22 -35.09
C PRO A 594 -23.59 -0.64 -33.79
N SER A 595 -22.33 -0.22 -33.87
CA SER A 595 -21.66 0.49 -32.79
C SER A 595 -20.75 1.59 -33.31
N LEU A 596 -20.53 2.60 -32.48
CA LEU A 596 -19.64 3.71 -32.78
C LEU A 596 -18.74 4.01 -31.57
N PHE A 597 -17.55 4.51 -31.86
CA PHE A 597 -16.73 5.21 -30.89
C PHE A 597 -17.20 6.65 -30.82
N TYR A 598 -17.42 7.13 -29.59
CA TYR A 598 -17.85 8.50 -29.34
C TYR A 598 -17.01 9.13 -28.24
N ALA A 599 -16.36 10.24 -28.54
CA ALA A 599 -15.63 11.03 -27.57
C ALA A 599 -15.90 12.53 -27.80
N PRO A 600 -16.58 13.21 -26.88
CA PRO A 600 -16.65 14.66 -26.89
C PRO A 600 -15.26 15.27 -26.73
N LYS A 601 -15.00 16.41 -27.37
CA LYS A 601 -13.73 17.13 -27.28
C LYS A 601 -13.94 18.64 -27.29
N TRP A 602 -13.08 19.37 -26.60
CA TRP A 602 -12.92 20.81 -26.69
C TRP A 602 -12.18 21.17 -27.97
N GLU A 603 -12.78 22.10 -28.72
CA GLU A 603 -12.23 22.68 -29.93
C GLU A 603 -12.69 24.14 -30.02
N GLN A 604 -11.73 25.07 -30.03
CA GLN A 604 -12.01 26.52 -30.09
C GLN A 604 -13.00 27.03 -29.02
N GLY A 605 -12.94 26.48 -27.81
CA GLY A 605 -13.81 26.87 -26.68
C GLY A 605 -15.23 26.29 -26.73
N ARG A 606 -15.54 25.47 -27.74
CA ARG A 606 -16.81 24.73 -27.86
C ARG A 606 -16.56 23.23 -27.69
N ILE A 607 -17.61 22.50 -27.32
CA ILE A 607 -17.61 21.05 -27.25
C ILE A 607 -18.06 20.52 -28.61
N THR A 608 -17.15 19.87 -29.33
CA THR A 608 -17.39 19.15 -30.58
C THR A 608 -17.32 17.64 -30.34
N HIS A 609 -17.43 16.84 -31.41
CA HIS A 609 -17.57 15.40 -31.34
C HIS A 609 -16.53 14.66 -32.18
N THR A 610 -15.99 13.57 -31.63
CA THR A 610 -15.32 12.52 -32.41
C THR A 610 -16.30 11.36 -32.55
N LEU A 611 -16.74 11.10 -33.79
CA LEU A 611 -17.69 10.05 -34.15
C LEU A 611 -17.06 9.13 -35.17
N GLU A 612 -16.82 7.87 -34.79
CA GLU A 612 -16.17 6.88 -35.65
C GLU A 612 -16.95 5.57 -35.62
N ARG A 613 -17.20 4.95 -36.78
CA ARG A 613 -17.87 3.63 -36.81
C ARG A 613 -16.94 2.56 -36.30
N LEU A 614 -17.44 1.72 -35.40
CA LEU A 614 -16.71 0.54 -34.94
C LEU A 614 -17.03 -0.65 -35.84
N PRO A 615 -16.15 -1.66 -35.88
CA PRO A 615 -16.27 -2.72 -36.86
C PRO A 615 -17.55 -3.56 -36.68
N GLU A 616 -18.21 -3.88 -37.79
CA GLU A 616 -19.33 -4.82 -37.84
C GLU A 616 -18.81 -6.27 -37.93
N PRO A 617 -19.54 -7.27 -37.40
CA PRO A 617 -19.16 -8.68 -37.51
C PRO A 617 -19.00 -9.11 -38.98
N LEU A 618 -17.91 -9.79 -39.31
CA LEU A 618 -17.70 -10.35 -40.65
C LEU A 618 -18.46 -11.67 -40.82
N GLU A 619 -18.73 -12.03 -42.07
CA GLU A 619 -19.31 -13.33 -42.40
C GLU A 619 -18.38 -14.46 -41.92
N ASN A 620 -18.91 -15.40 -41.13
CA ASN A 620 -18.20 -16.51 -40.50
C ASN A 620 -17.15 -16.14 -39.43
N GLU A 621 -17.12 -14.90 -38.94
CA GLU A 621 -16.24 -14.51 -37.83
C GLU A 621 -16.72 -15.09 -36.50
N THR A 622 -15.81 -15.64 -35.69
CA THR A 622 -16.18 -16.11 -34.35
C THR A 622 -16.40 -14.93 -33.39
N LEU A 623 -17.16 -15.14 -32.32
CA LEU A 623 -17.39 -14.10 -31.31
C LEU A 623 -16.07 -13.57 -30.72
N GLU A 624 -15.10 -14.45 -30.45
CA GLU A 624 -13.85 -14.03 -29.81
C GLU A 624 -12.94 -13.27 -30.77
N ASP A 625 -12.87 -13.67 -32.05
CA ASP A 625 -12.13 -12.92 -33.08
C ASP A 625 -12.73 -11.52 -33.28
N TYR A 626 -14.07 -11.43 -33.34
CA TYR A 626 -14.78 -10.16 -33.42
C TYR A 626 -14.47 -9.24 -32.23
N VAL A 627 -14.51 -9.79 -31.01
CA VAL A 627 -14.23 -9.03 -29.78
C VAL A 627 -12.81 -8.46 -29.77
N VAL A 628 -11.82 -9.22 -30.24
CA VAL A 628 -10.42 -8.76 -30.37
C VAL A 628 -10.31 -7.65 -31.41
N ARG A 629 -10.91 -7.82 -32.60
CA ARG A 629 -10.88 -6.80 -33.67
C ARG A 629 -11.58 -5.51 -33.24
N TRP A 630 -12.73 -5.62 -32.59
CA TRP A 630 -13.47 -4.50 -32.03
C TRP A 630 -12.66 -3.77 -30.95
N GLN A 631 -12.00 -4.51 -30.05
CA GLN A 631 -11.11 -3.95 -29.03
C GLN A 631 -9.96 -3.15 -29.65
N HIS A 632 -9.30 -3.71 -30.67
CA HIS A 632 -8.21 -3.03 -31.37
C HIS A 632 -8.66 -1.71 -31.99
N ALA A 633 -9.82 -1.71 -32.68
CA ALA A 633 -10.38 -0.49 -33.27
C ALA A 633 -10.70 0.57 -32.20
N TRP A 634 -11.38 0.16 -31.12
CA TRP A 634 -11.72 1.06 -30.02
C TRP A 634 -10.47 1.67 -29.34
N LEU A 635 -9.44 0.85 -29.09
CA LEU A 635 -8.17 1.32 -28.52
C LEU A 635 -7.42 2.27 -29.47
N ALA A 636 -7.49 2.03 -30.79
CA ALA A 636 -6.88 2.92 -31.78
C ALA A 636 -7.53 4.31 -31.77
N HIS A 637 -8.87 4.38 -31.77
CA HIS A 637 -9.58 5.67 -31.66
C HIS A 637 -9.30 6.37 -30.32
N LEU A 638 -9.28 5.62 -29.21
CA LEU A 638 -8.91 6.15 -27.91
C LEU A 638 -7.49 6.73 -27.90
N ARG A 639 -6.54 6.06 -28.56
CA ARG A 639 -5.15 6.50 -28.65
C ARG A 639 -5.00 7.83 -29.38
N VAL A 640 -5.74 8.00 -30.48
CA VAL A 640 -5.79 9.27 -31.23
C VAL A 640 -6.38 10.38 -30.36
N HIS A 641 -7.48 10.11 -29.66
CA HIS A 641 -8.11 11.10 -28.77
C HIS A 641 -7.16 11.57 -27.65
N ILE A 642 -6.47 10.63 -26.99
CA ILE A 642 -5.50 10.93 -25.92
C ILE A 642 -4.27 11.68 -26.46
N ALA A 643 -3.89 11.46 -27.72
CA ALA A 643 -2.81 12.21 -28.36
C ALA A 643 -3.16 13.69 -28.62
N GLY A 644 -4.46 14.00 -28.63
CA GLY A 644 -5.02 15.32 -28.87
C GLY A 644 -4.89 16.27 -27.69
N ARG A 645 -5.59 17.41 -27.78
CA ARG A 645 -5.47 18.56 -26.86
C ARG A 645 -5.58 18.18 -25.37
N PRO A 646 -4.73 18.74 -24.47
CA PRO A 646 -4.70 18.36 -23.05
C PRO A 646 -6.05 18.53 -22.34
N GLU A 647 -6.85 19.52 -22.74
CA GLU A 647 -8.19 19.79 -22.23
C GLU A 647 -9.14 18.58 -22.41
N ASN A 648 -8.82 17.66 -23.32
CA ASN A 648 -9.64 16.51 -23.69
C ASN A 648 -9.30 15.22 -22.95
N LEU A 649 -8.38 15.27 -21.98
CA LEU A 649 -7.89 14.07 -21.30
C LEU A 649 -8.79 13.60 -20.17
N ARG A 650 -9.55 14.50 -19.53
CA ARG A 650 -10.36 14.27 -18.31
C ARG A 650 -9.59 13.82 -17.06
N LEU A 651 -8.52 13.02 -17.19
CA LEU A 651 -7.57 12.62 -16.14
C LEU A 651 -8.19 11.95 -14.90
N SER A 652 -9.41 11.43 -15.02
CA SER A 652 -10.16 10.85 -13.90
C SER A 652 -11.16 9.77 -14.34
N GLY A 653 -11.35 8.76 -13.48
CA GLY A 653 -12.19 7.60 -13.76
C GLY A 653 -11.59 6.63 -14.79
N GLY A 654 -12.30 5.52 -15.04
CA GLY A 654 -11.96 4.52 -16.06
C GLY A 654 -10.46 4.18 -16.19
N LEU A 655 -9.91 4.39 -17.39
CA LEU A 655 -8.52 4.12 -17.75
C LEU A 655 -7.50 4.75 -16.79
N TRP A 656 -7.83 5.90 -16.19
CA TRP A 656 -6.94 6.66 -15.31
C TRP A 656 -6.77 6.05 -13.92
N ARG A 657 -7.63 5.08 -13.54
CA ARG A 657 -7.68 4.48 -12.20
C ARG A 657 -6.41 3.70 -11.85
N HIS A 658 -5.77 3.11 -12.86
CA HIS A 658 -4.70 2.13 -12.68
C HIS A 658 -3.33 2.61 -13.19
N VAL A 659 -3.24 3.87 -13.63
CA VAL A 659 -1.99 4.47 -14.11
C VAL A 659 -0.98 4.55 -12.96
N VAL A 660 0.19 3.96 -13.19
CA VAL A 660 1.33 3.97 -12.26
C VAL A 660 2.52 4.71 -12.87
N SER A 661 3.42 5.23 -12.02
CA SER A 661 4.63 5.93 -12.49
C SER A 661 5.54 5.00 -13.30
N SER A 662 6.12 5.52 -14.38
CA SER A 662 6.99 4.79 -15.33
C SER A 662 8.36 4.41 -14.76
N THR A 663 8.75 4.91 -13.58
CA THR A 663 10.04 4.59 -12.93
C THR A 663 10.24 3.10 -12.60
N ALA A 664 9.24 2.25 -12.85
CA ALA A 664 9.32 0.81 -12.67
C ALA A 664 9.61 0.00 -13.96
N LYS A 665 9.60 0.62 -15.16
CA LYS A 665 9.74 -0.11 -16.43
C LYS A 665 10.98 0.25 -17.27
N ASP A 666 11.57 1.42 -17.09
CA ASP A 666 12.65 1.90 -17.97
C ASP A 666 14.07 1.38 -17.63
N SER A 667 14.18 0.31 -16.82
CA SER A 667 15.47 -0.39 -16.59
C SER A 667 15.57 -1.73 -17.33
N ALA A 668 14.76 -1.91 -18.37
CA ALA A 668 14.78 -3.09 -19.24
C ALA A 668 15.00 -2.70 -20.71
N THR A 669 16.13 -2.06 -20.98
CA THR A 669 16.84 -2.13 -22.27
C THR A 669 18.30 -2.38 -21.99
#